data_AF-A0AB32U145-F1
#
_entry.id   AF-A0AB32U145-F1
#
_cell.length_a   1.000
_cell.length_b   1.000
_cell.length_c   1.000
_cell.angle_alpha   90.00
_cell.angle_beta   90.00
_cell.angle_gamma   90.00
#
_symmetry.space_group_name_H-M   'P 1'
#
loop_
_entity.id
_entity.type
_entity.pdbx_description
1 polymer ?
#
loop_
_entity_poly.entity_id
_entity_poly.type
_entity_poly.pdbx_seq_one_letter_code
_entity_poly.pdbx_strand_id
1 'polypeptide(L)'
;MDTRSLQDFQDLCTFDVFKSFGHYYGYGVDQQALIDQEFKRIKGVTYLDHAGTTLFPESLIKGFHDDISRNVYGNPHSHNSSSRLTHDTVESVRYKILAHFNTSPEDYSVIFTSGCTAALKLVADTFPWKPMSNKEPGSQFCYLTDNHTSVVGIRGATALQGVGTISVSPREVETRARKKTQTNGEEECSTPHLFCYPAQSNFSGRKYSLSYVKGIQSQQLYPACEHHGQWFVLLDAACFVSCSPLDLSQYPADFVPISFYKMFGFPTGLGALLVRNEAAEVLRKTYFGGGTAAAYLVEENYFIPKPNLASRFEDGTISFLDIISLHHGFETLQKLTGSMTNIQLHTFGLARYTYTVLSCLCHSNGKHVAQIYCDNDFQSIAEQGAIINFSLLDCHGRTVGYSQVDKMASLFNIHIRTGCFCNTGACQHYLAISNQNVKSNLHAGHICGDNIDLVDGRPTGSLRVSFGYMSSFEDCQNFLRFVVNCFVDKPLILDQTKLAKLNSAAPIEPSSSFHLTSIPSDQQRHANGQINSPSPDRMAVSEVTMSKDGKKDGSSCTLTNLFIFPVKSCASFEVTEWPLGPQGLLYDRLWMVVNENGVCLSQKREPKLCLIQPVVCLAANTLKLQISGSEAITVPLDPSLEKSDLRTSQSKVCGDRVQTVDCGEEVSAWLSEFLGKPCRLIRQRPEFLRDMKFGQGKGIQDNVSIPPIGMNHIQQE
;
A
#
# COMPACT_ATOMS: atom_id res chain seq x y z
N MET A 1 -35.21 -9.73 -20.05
CA MET A 1 -33.81 -9.29 -20.01
C MET A 1 -33.82 -7.81 -20.37
N ASP A 2 -33.60 -6.91 -19.42
CA ASP A 2 -33.62 -5.47 -19.68
C ASP A 2 -32.21 -5.07 -20.17
N THR A 3 -32.00 -5.13 -21.49
CA THR A 3 -30.71 -4.89 -22.15
C THR A 3 -30.22 -3.45 -22.04
N ARG A 4 -31.14 -2.52 -21.70
CA ARG A 4 -30.89 -1.09 -21.69
C ARG A 4 -29.93 -0.64 -20.58
N SER A 5 -30.06 -1.18 -19.36
CA SER A 5 -29.23 -0.71 -18.24
C SER A 5 -27.80 -1.24 -18.25
N LEU A 6 -27.57 -2.42 -18.83
CA LEU A 6 -26.22 -2.92 -19.09
C LEU A 6 -25.54 -2.11 -20.20
N GLN A 7 -26.31 -1.70 -21.22
CA GLN A 7 -25.83 -0.82 -22.28
C GLN A 7 -25.45 0.55 -21.71
N ASP A 8 -26.29 1.16 -20.86
CA ASP A 8 -25.99 2.45 -20.24
C ASP A 8 -24.67 2.42 -19.45
N PHE A 9 -24.36 1.32 -18.75
CA PHE A 9 -23.07 1.16 -18.07
C PHE A 9 -21.89 0.99 -19.04
N GLN A 10 -22.09 0.25 -20.14
CA GLN A 10 -21.07 0.11 -21.18
C GLN A 10 -20.76 1.47 -21.83
N ASP A 11 -21.78 2.29 -22.06
CA ASP A 11 -21.64 3.63 -22.61
C ASP A 11 -20.86 4.54 -21.65
N LEU A 12 -21.09 4.44 -20.33
CA LEU A 12 -20.31 5.13 -19.29
C LEU A 12 -18.85 4.66 -19.22
N CYS A 13 -18.55 3.45 -19.69
CA CYS A 13 -17.22 2.89 -19.74
C CYS A 13 -16.46 3.26 -21.03
N THR A 14 -16.93 4.22 -21.83
CA THR A 14 -16.19 4.68 -23.02
C THR A 14 -15.19 5.78 -22.68
N PHE A 15 -14.11 5.87 -23.46
CA PHE A 15 -13.08 6.89 -23.25
C PHE A 15 -13.61 8.31 -23.53
N ASP A 16 -14.54 8.46 -24.46
CA ASP A 16 -15.19 9.74 -24.75
C ASP A 16 -16.01 10.24 -23.55
N VAL A 17 -16.73 9.34 -22.89
CA VAL A 17 -17.43 9.68 -21.65
C VAL A 17 -16.44 10.05 -20.55
N PHE A 18 -15.36 9.30 -20.37
CA PHE A 18 -14.29 9.66 -19.43
C PHE A 18 -13.74 11.07 -19.66
N LYS A 19 -13.47 11.46 -20.92
CA LYS A 19 -13.02 12.83 -21.24
C LYS A 19 -14.05 13.91 -20.92
N SER A 20 -15.33 13.56 -20.81
CA SER A 20 -16.35 14.51 -20.36
C SER A 20 -16.26 14.79 -18.85
N PHE A 21 -15.74 13.85 -18.06
CA PHE A 21 -15.48 13.99 -16.62
C PHE A 21 -14.14 14.63 -16.27
N GLY A 22 -13.16 14.59 -17.17
CA GLY A 22 -11.83 15.15 -16.94
C GLY A 22 -11.23 15.65 -18.24
N HIS A 23 -10.87 16.93 -18.28
CA HIS A 23 -10.24 17.53 -19.45
C HIS A 23 -8.77 17.09 -19.64
N TYR A 24 -8.18 16.43 -18.63
CA TYR A 24 -6.78 16.08 -18.60
C TYR A 24 -6.58 14.57 -18.38
N TYR A 25 -5.85 13.95 -19.30
CA TYR A 25 -5.46 12.54 -19.22
C TYR A 25 -4.11 12.32 -19.89
N GLY A 26 -3.22 11.61 -19.19
CA GLY A 26 -1.84 11.40 -19.63
C GLY A 26 -1.03 12.70 -19.62
N TYR A 27 0.08 12.67 -20.35
CA TYR A 27 1.13 13.69 -20.28
C TYR A 27 1.51 14.25 -21.65
N GLY A 28 0.54 14.34 -22.57
CA GLY A 28 0.78 14.71 -23.97
C GLY A 28 1.41 13.61 -24.82
N VAL A 29 1.57 12.40 -24.24
CA VAL A 29 1.95 11.16 -24.90
C VAL A 29 0.85 10.11 -24.70
N ASP A 30 0.88 9.04 -25.49
CA ASP A 30 0.00 7.90 -25.27
C ASP A 30 0.31 7.24 -23.92
N GLN A 31 -0.64 7.30 -23.00
CA GLN A 31 -0.50 6.74 -21.65
C GLN A 31 -0.25 5.24 -21.68
N GLN A 32 -0.86 4.50 -22.62
CA GLN A 32 -0.64 3.06 -22.73
C GLN A 32 0.76 2.76 -23.22
N ALA A 33 1.26 3.53 -24.20
CA ALA A 33 2.64 3.40 -24.66
C ALA A 33 3.66 3.69 -23.54
N LEU A 34 3.38 4.68 -22.68
CA LEU A 34 4.21 4.96 -21.50
C LEU A 34 4.22 3.76 -20.54
N ILE A 35 3.06 3.17 -20.26
CA ILE A 35 2.93 1.99 -19.38
C ILE A 35 3.67 0.79 -19.98
N ASP A 36 3.47 0.51 -21.27
CA ASP A 36 4.09 -0.60 -21.98
C ASP A 36 5.61 -0.44 -22.08
N GLN A 37 6.12 0.79 -22.07
CA GLN A 37 7.55 1.06 -22.08
C GLN A 37 8.16 0.97 -20.68
N GLU A 38 7.58 1.67 -19.70
CA GLU A 38 8.21 1.94 -18.41
C GLU A 38 7.73 1.00 -17.29
N PHE A 39 6.59 0.34 -17.46
CA PHE A 39 5.92 -0.45 -16.44
C PHE A 39 5.50 -1.84 -16.93
N LYS A 40 6.22 -2.47 -17.86
CA LYS A 40 5.92 -3.82 -18.39
C LYS A 40 5.58 -4.87 -17.33
N ARG A 41 6.19 -4.74 -16.14
CA ARG A 41 5.96 -5.59 -14.96
C ARG A 41 4.54 -5.56 -14.39
N ILE A 42 3.69 -4.61 -14.79
CA ILE A 42 2.26 -4.58 -14.42
C ILE A 42 1.33 -5.02 -15.54
N LYS A 43 1.84 -5.62 -16.61
CA LYS A 43 0.99 -6.14 -17.69
C LYS A 43 -0.06 -7.10 -17.11
N GLY A 44 -1.34 -6.80 -17.36
CA GLY A 44 -2.47 -7.57 -16.86
C GLY A 44 -2.77 -7.41 -15.36
N VAL A 45 -2.10 -6.48 -14.67
CA VAL A 45 -2.34 -6.12 -13.27
C VAL A 45 -3.01 -4.75 -13.23
N THR A 46 -4.16 -4.63 -12.58
CA THR A 46 -4.75 -3.33 -12.25
C THR A 46 -4.30 -2.92 -10.85
N TYR A 47 -3.28 -2.07 -10.78
CA TYR A 47 -2.66 -1.68 -9.51
C TYR A 47 -3.28 -0.39 -8.97
N LEU A 48 -4.00 -0.47 -7.84
CA LEU A 48 -4.76 0.63 -7.24
C LEU A 48 -4.39 0.88 -5.76
N ASP A 49 -3.17 0.52 -5.33
CA ASP A 49 -2.65 0.79 -3.97
C ASP A 49 -1.51 1.84 -3.95
N HIS A 50 -1.57 2.83 -4.84
CA HIS A 50 -0.57 3.92 -4.94
C HIS A 50 -0.39 4.75 -3.67
N ALA A 51 -1.43 4.88 -2.83
CA ALA A 51 -1.33 5.55 -1.53
C ALA A 51 -0.54 4.72 -0.50
N GLY A 52 -0.43 3.40 -0.72
CA GLY A 52 0.45 2.51 0.03
C GLY A 52 1.91 2.69 -0.42
N THR A 53 2.16 2.42 -1.70
CA THR A 53 3.44 2.64 -2.41
C THR A 53 3.15 2.89 -3.88
N THR A 54 3.90 3.78 -4.54
CA THR A 54 3.82 3.87 -5.99
C THR A 54 4.79 2.88 -6.64
N LEU A 55 4.76 2.81 -7.97
CA LEU A 55 5.59 1.93 -8.78
C LEU A 55 6.75 2.74 -9.39
N PHE A 56 7.92 2.11 -9.50
CA PHE A 56 9.07 2.69 -10.20
C PHE A 56 9.08 2.32 -11.69
N PRO A 57 9.51 3.26 -12.57
CA PRO A 57 9.66 3.04 -14.00
C PRO A 57 10.99 2.32 -14.32
N GLU A 58 11.01 1.59 -15.43
CA GLU A 58 12.20 0.84 -15.91
C GLU A 58 13.39 1.76 -16.17
N SER A 59 13.16 2.96 -16.72
CA SER A 59 14.22 3.94 -17.00
C SER A 59 14.92 4.48 -15.76
N LEU A 60 14.25 4.59 -14.61
CA LEU A 60 14.87 4.98 -13.34
C LEU A 60 15.94 3.95 -12.94
N ILE A 61 15.56 2.67 -12.92
CA ILE A 61 16.47 1.58 -12.52
C ILE A 61 17.62 1.47 -13.49
N LYS A 62 17.36 1.58 -14.80
CA LYS A 62 18.42 1.54 -15.83
C LYS A 62 19.39 2.70 -15.68
N GLY A 63 18.89 3.92 -15.48
CA GLY A 63 19.74 5.11 -15.26
C GLY A 63 20.62 4.95 -14.03
N PHE A 64 20.03 4.51 -12.91
CA PHE A 64 20.76 4.26 -11.68
C PHE A 64 21.80 3.14 -11.82
N HIS A 65 21.44 2.03 -12.45
CA HIS A 65 22.35 0.92 -12.73
C HIS A 65 23.56 1.36 -13.55
N ASP A 66 23.32 2.10 -14.65
CA ASP A 66 24.39 2.58 -15.53
C ASP A 66 25.34 3.54 -14.79
N ASP A 67 24.79 4.36 -13.90
CA ASP A 67 25.54 5.29 -13.06
C ASP A 67 26.49 4.54 -12.11
N ILE A 68 25.96 3.65 -11.25
CA ILE A 68 26.78 2.91 -10.27
C ILE A 68 27.70 1.88 -10.91
N SER A 69 27.44 1.45 -12.14
CA SER A 69 28.33 0.54 -12.88
C SER A 69 29.55 1.25 -13.47
N ARG A 70 29.44 2.56 -13.71
CA ARG A 70 30.53 3.38 -14.31
C ARG A 70 31.30 4.17 -13.26
N ASN A 71 30.65 4.51 -12.14
CA ASN A 71 31.22 5.34 -11.09
C ASN A 71 31.56 4.53 -9.84
N VAL A 72 32.65 4.91 -9.16
CA VAL A 72 33.03 4.33 -7.88
C VAL A 72 32.55 5.25 -6.76
N TYR A 73 31.50 4.85 -6.06
CA TYR A 73 30.98 5.57 -4.90
C TYR A 73 31.57 5.03 -3.60
N GLY A 74 32.31 5.88 -2.89
CA GLY A 74 32.87 5.58 -1.58
C GLY A 74 32.05 6.19 -0.45
N ASN A 75 32.35 5.82 0.79
CA ASN A 75 31.78 6.49 1.97
C ASN A 75 32.06 8.01 1.90
N PRO A 76 31.06 8.91 2.05
CA PRO A 76 31.23 10.34 1.77
C PRO A 76 32.16 11.09 2.75
N HIS A 77 32.64 10.45 3.82
CA HIS A 77 33.40 11.12 4.88
C HIS A 77 34.93 11.07 4.70
N SER A 78 35.45 10.52 3.60
CA SER A 78 36.90 10.49 3.32
C SER A 78 37.32 11.51 2.27
N HIS A 79 38.62 11.81 2.19
CA HIS A 79 39.18 12.77 1.23
C HIS A 79 39.62 12.14 -0.10
N ASN A 80 39.29 10.89 -0.39
CA ASN A 80 39.61 10.28 -1.69
C ASN A 80 38.61 10.72 -2.77
N SER A 81 38.93 10.47 -4.05
CA SER A 81 38.09 10.88 -5.19
C SER A 81 36.69 10.28 -5.15
N SER A 82 36.56 8.98 -4.86
CA SER A 82 35.26 8.30 -4.77
C SER A 82 34.37 8.87 -3.66
N SER A 83 34.95 9.25 -2.53
CA SER A 83 34.23 9.86 -1.40
C SER A 83 33.77 11.28 -1.70
N ARG A 84 34.61 12.10 -2.35
CA ARG A 84 34.20 13.44 -2.82
C ARG A 84 33.07 13.36 -3.83
N LEU A 85 33.15 12.45 -4.80
CA LEU A 85 32.08 12.22 -5.77
C LEU A 85 30.75 11.87 -5.07
N THR A 86 30.78 10.96 -4.10
CA THR A 86 29.60 10.63 -3.29
C THR A 86 29.05 11.85 -2.56
N HIS A 87 29.91 12.62 -1.89
CA HIS A 87 29.51 13.82 -1.17
C HIS A 87 28.84 14.85 -2.09
N ASP A 88 29.50 15.19 -3.21
CA ASP A 88 29.00 16.18 -4.17
C ASP A 88 27.67 15.72 -4.80
N THR A 89 27.53 14.42 -5.07
CA THR A 89 26.28 13.86 -5.63
C THR A 89 25.15 13.90 -4.60
N VAL A 90 25.43 13.56 -3.33
CA VAL A 90 24.46 13.67 -2.24
C VAL A 90 23.99 15.12 -2.06
N GLU A 91 24.90 16.09 -2.05
CA GLU A 91 24.55 17.50 -1.94
C GLU A 91 23.74 17.96 -3.16
N SER A 92 24.12 17.55 -4.38
CA SER A 92 23.32 17.77 -5.60
C SER A 92 21.88 17.27 -5.45
N VAL A 93 21.68 16.09 -4.87
CA VAL A 93 20.34 15.54 -4.60
C VAL A 93 19.58 16.39 -3.59
N ARG A 94 20.22 16.93 -2.53
CA ARG A 94 19.55 17.87 -1.61
C ARG A 94 19.06 19.11 -2.34
N TYR A 95 19.87 19.70 -3.22
CA TYR A 95 19.43 20.84 -4.04
C TYR A 95 18.24 20.48 -4.93
N LYS A 96 18.25 19.29 -5.56
CA LYS A 96 17.13 18.82 -6.36
C LYS A 96 15.84 18.64 -5.54
N ILE A 97 15.95 18.13 -4.32
CA ILE A 97 14.81 18.00 -3.39
C ILE A 97 14.23 19.39 -3.07
N LEU A 98 15.06 20.36 -2.70
CA LEU A 98 14.62 21.72 -2.36
C LEU A 98 13.96 22.41 -3.57
N ALA A 99 14.58 22.31 -4.76
CA ALA A 99 14.03 22.84 -5.99
C ALA A 99 12.66 22.22 -6.34
N HIS A 100 12.50 20.91 -6.14
CA HIS A 100 11.22 20.23 -6.38
C HIS A 100 10.07 20.77 -5.51
N PHE A 101 10.38 21.26 -4.30
CA PHE A 101 9.41 21.85 -3.38
C PHE A 101 9.37 23.39 -3.44
N ASN A 102 9.90 23.96 -4.52
CA ASN A 102 9.99 25.41 -4.76
C ASN A 102 10.60 26.18 -3.58
N THR A 103 11.75 25.71 -3.09
CA THR A 103 12.51 26.37 -2.02
C THR A 103 14.01 26.25 -2.25
N SER A 104 14.81 26.81 -1.36
CA SER A 104 16.25 26.91 -1.50
C SER A 104 17.00 26.52 -0.21
N PRO A 105 18.31 26.27 -0.30
CA PRO A 105 19.16 25.97 0.86
C PRO A 105 19.21 27.09 1.90
N GLU A 106 18.94 28.34 1.49
CA GLU A 106 18.86 29.50 2.38
C GLU A 106 17.61 29.42 3.27
N ASP A 107 16.51 28.88 2.76
CA ASP A 107 15.24 28.78 3.48
C ASP A 107 15.07 27.44 4.20
N TYR A 108 15.53 26.33 3.61
CA TYR A 108 15.33 24.97 4.12
C TYR A 108 16.57 24.10 4.03
N SER A 109 16.68 23.22 5.02
CA SER A 109 17.67 22.13 5.07
C SER A 109 16.98 20.78 4.88
N VAL A 110 17.65 19.84 4.22
CA VAL A 110 17.18 18.45 4.03
C VAL A 110 17.94 17.52 4.96
N ILE A 111 17.25 16.71 5.76
CA ILE A 111 17.83 15.64 6.58
C ILE A 111 17.32 14.31 6.04
N PHE A 112 18.19 13.41 5.57
CA PHE A 112 17.80 12.08 5.12
C PHE A 112 17.44 11.19 6.31
N THR A 113 16.37 10.41 6.14
CA THR A 113 15.86 9.49 7.15
C THR A 113 15.42 8.19 6.46
N SER A 114 15.02 7.17 7.22
CA SER A 114 14.51 5.92 6.61
C SER A 114 13.07 6.03 6.06
N GLY A 115 12.44 7.21 6.16
CA GLY A 115 11.07 7.47 5.71
C GLY A 115 10.37 8.53 6.56
N CYS A 116 9.17 8.95 6.15
CA CYS A 116 8.34 9.92 6.88
C CYS A 116 8.19 9.57 8.38
N THR A 117 7.99 8.30 8.73
CA THR A 117 7.89 7.87 10.14
C THR A 117 9.16 8.15 10.95
N ALA A 118 10.35 7.95 10.37
CA ALA A 118 11.60 8.24 11.03
C ALA A 118 11.83 9.76 11.16
N ALA A 119 11.46 10.53 10.13
CA ALA A 119 11.45 11.99 10.18
C ALA A 119 10.51 12.54 11.28
N LEU A 120 9.29 12.01 11.39
CA LEU A 120 8.34 12.34 12.45
C LEU A 120 8.90 12.03 13.84
N LYS A 121 9.51 10.86 14.01
CA LYS A 121 10.16 10.47 15.27
C LYS A 121 11.34 11.39 15.60
N LEU A 122 12.14 11.76 14.62
CA LEU A 122 13.26 12.68 14.80
C LEU A 122 12.79 14.02 15.36
N VAL A 123 11.71 14.60 14.80
CA VAL A 123 11.11 15.81 15.37
C VAL A 123 10.64 15.55 16.80
N ALA A 124 9.89 14.46 17.04
CA ALA A 124 9.37 14.15 18.37
C ALA A 124 10.47 14.01 19.45
N ASP A 125 11.60 13.38 19.11
CA ASP A 125 12.69 13.13 20.04
C ASP A 125 13.56 14.37 20.30
N THR A 126 13.55 15.34 19.39
CA THR A 126 14.49 16.48 19.42
C THR A 126 13.79 17.82 19.63
N PHE A 127 12.46 17.87 19.53
CA PHE A 127 11.68 19.05 19.87
C PHE A 127 11.82 19.35 21.38
N PRO A 128 11.95 20.62 21.80
CA PRO A 128 12.33 20.98 23.17
C PRO A 128 11.08 21.08 24.04
N TRP A 129 10.45 19.94 24.28
CA TRP A 129 9.23 19.88 25.06
C TRP A 129 9.44 20.39 26.49
N LYS A 130 8.54 21.26 26.96
CA LYS A 130 8.52 21.74 28.34
C LYS A 130 7.40 21.02 29.12
N PRO A 131 7.69 20.35 30.25
CA PRO A 131 6.64 19.84 31.13
C PRO A 131 5.81 20.98 31.72
N MET A 132 4.57 20.70 32.10
CA MET A 132 3.79 21.64 32.90
C MET A 132 4.46 21.87 34.25
N SER A 133 4.54 23.13 34.69
CA SER A 133 5.07 23.50 36.00
C SER A 133 4.07 24.35 36.76
N ASN A 134 4.28 24.54 38.07
CA ASN A 134 3.43 25.40 38.90
C ASN A 134 3.49 26.89 38.50
N LYS A 135 4.47 27.29 37.66
CA LYS A 135 4.72 28.70 37.30
C LYS A 135 4.39 29.01 35.84
N GLU A 136 4.49 28.04 34.94
CA GLU A 136 4.31 28.24 33.50
C GLU A 136 3.55 27.07 32.85
N PRO A 137 2.67 27.34 31.87
CA PRO A 137 2.05 26.30 31.06
C PRO A 137 3.12 25.55 30.26
N GLY A 138 3.04 24.21 30.27
CA GLY A 138 3.92 23.35 29.49
C GLY A 138 3.62 23.37 28.00
N SER A 139 4.48 22.74 27.22
CA SER A 139 4.28 22.52 25.79
C SER A 139 2.97 21.77 25.51
N GLN A 140 2.39 22.04 24.34
CA GLN A 140 1.25 21.32 23.79
C GLN A 140 1.67 20.62 22.50
N PHE A 141 1.33 19.33 22.40
CA PHE A 141 1.36 18.57 21.16
C PHE A 141 -0.05 18.43 20.60
N CYS A 142 -0.30 19.04 19.45
CA CYS A 142 -1.60 19.07 18.82
C CYS A 142 -1.55 18.36 17.48
N TYR A 143 -2.57 17.58 17.15
CA TYR A 143 -2.62 16.90 15.85
C TYR A 143 -4.06 16.73 15.35
N LEU A 144 -4.25 16.65 14.03
CA LEU A 144 -5.56 16.35 13.47
C LEU A 144 -5.97 14.90 13.70
N THR A 145 -7.24 14.65 13.98
CA THR A 145 -7.77 13.28 14.13
C THR A 145 -7.66 12.44 12.85
N ASP A 146 -7.41 13.06 11.70
CA ASP A 146 -7.18 12.38 10.40
C ASP A 146 -5.68 12.16 10.10
N ASN A 147 -4.79 12.39 11.07
CA ASN A 147 -3.37 12.08 10.88
C ASN A 147 -3.11 10.56 10.85
N HIS A 148 -2.08 10.18 10.09
CA HIS A 148 -1.53 8.83 10.11
C HIS A 148 -0.98 8.46 11.50
N THR A 149 -1.02 7.17 11.84
CA THR A 149 -0.53 6.57 13.10
C THR A 149 0.84 7.07 13.54
N SER A 150 1.75 7.32 12.59
CA SER A 150 3.10 7.80 12.90
C SER A 150 3.11 9.17 13.60
N VAL A 151 2.18 10.07 13.26
CA VAL A 151 2.01 11.35 13.96
C VAL A 151 1.38 11.12 15.34
N VAL A 152 0.37 10.25 15.42
CA VAL A 152 -0.27 9.89 16.70
C VAL A 152 0.75 9.27 17.68
N GLY A 153 1.75 8.55 17.16
CA GLY A 153 2.83 7.95 17.94
C GLY A 153 3.69 8.95 18.72
N ILE A 154 3.74 10.22 18.31
CA ILE A 154 4.44 11.30 19.02
C ILE A 154 3.90 11.45 20.46
N ARG A 155 2.63 11.11 20.69
CA ARG A 155 2.01 11.06 22.04
C ARG A 155 2.80 10.21 23.02
N GLY A 156 3.42 9.14 22.56
CA GLY A 156 4.26 8.29 23.41
C GLY A 156 5.50 9.03 23.90
N ALA A 157 6.14 9.81 23.02
CA ALA A 157 7.32 10.60 23.36
C ALA A 157 6.97 11.78 24.29
N THR A 158 5.83 12.43 24.07
CA THR A 158 5.38 13.59 24.85
C THR A 158 4.83 13.18 26.22
N ALA A 159 4.14 12.05 26.34
CA ALA A 159 3.61 11.54 27.60
C ALA A 159 4.71 11.28 28.64
N LEU A 160 5.86 10.73 28.21
CA LEU A 160 7.02 10.50 29.08
C LEU A 160 7.60 11.79 29.67
N GLN A 161 7.31 12.94 29.04
CA GLN A 161 7.79 14.25 29.42
C GLN A 161 6.71 15.10 30.12
N GLY A 162 5.54 14.53 30.43
CA GLY A 162 4.45 15.25 31.09
C GLY A 162 3.83 16.37 30.24
N VAL A 163 3.89 16.24 28.93
CA VAL A 163 3.45 17.25 27.94
C VAL A 163 1.98 17.03 27.57
N GLY A 164 1.23 18.12 27.47
CA GLY A 164 -0.19 18.09 27.07
C GLY A 164 -0.36 17.63 25.63
N THR A 165 -1.42 16.86 25.37
CA THR A 165 -1.79 16.41 24.01
C THR A 165 -3.21 16.82 23.69
N ILE A 166 -3.43 17.42 22.51
CA ILE A 166 -4.75 17.83 22.03
C ILE A 166 -5.00 17.19 20.66
N SER A 167 -5.99 16.30 20.59
CA SER A 167 -6.51 15.83 19.30
C SER A 167 -7.54 16.82 18.78
N VAL A 168 -7.34 17.32 17.56
CA VAL A 168 -8.17 18.35 16.94
C VAL A 168 -8.95 17.73 15.78
N SER A 169 -10.27 17.83 15.76
CA SER A 169 -11.01 17.44 14.57
C SER A 169 -10.79 18.45 13.44
N PRO A 170 -10.75 18.05 12.16
CA PRO A 170 -10.50 18.99 11.08
C PRO A 170 -11.46 20.19 11.03
N ARG A 171 -12.72 20.00 11.45
CA ARG A 171 -13.71 21.08 11.49
C ARG A 171 -13.38 22.12 12.56
N GLU A 172 -12.79 21.72 13.70
CA GLU A 172 -12.49 22.64 14.81
C GLU A 172 -11.43 23.68 14.47
N VAL A 173 -10.48 23.35 13.59
CA VAL A 173 -9.41 24.27 13.17
C VAL A 173 -9.99 25.60 12.69
N GLU A 174 -11.03 25.52 11.87
CA GLU A 174 -11.69 26.68 11.26
C GLU A 174 -12.85 27.22 12.11
N THR A 175 -13.69 26.34 12.67
CA THR A 175 -14.89 26.80 13.40
C THR A 175 -14.57 27.53 14.69
N ARG A 176 -13.41 27.25 15.29
CA ARG A 176 -12.90 27.92 16.49
C ARG A 176 -11.83 28.97 16.19
N ALA A 177 -11.57 29.26 14.92
CA ALA A 177 -10.63 30.30 14.53
C ALA A 177 -11.09 31.67 15.08
N ARG A 178 -10.13 32.48 15.55
CA ARG A 178 -10.43 33.85 16.02
C ARG A 178 -10.45 34.81 14.84
N LYS A 179 -11.48 35.66 14.76
CA LYS A 179 -11.47 36.84 13.88
C LYS A 179 -10.49 37.85 14.47
N LYS A 180 -9.48 38.26 13.69
CA LYS A 180 -8.39 39.19 14.09
C LYS A 180 -8.83 40.17 15.18
N THR A 181 -8.33 40.01 16.39
CA THR A 181 -8.38 41.00 17.47
C THR A 181 -7.02 41.65 17.63
N GLN A 182 -7.01 42.95 17.92
CA GLN A 182 -5.81 43.70 18.29
C GLN A 182 -5.20 43.06 19.55
N THR A 183 -3.94 42.67 19.48
CA THR A 183 -3.14 42.19 20.62
C THR A 183 -2.86 43.37 21.55
N ASN A 184 -3.49 43.38 22.73
CA ASN A 184 -2.99 44.16 23.86
C ASN A 184 -1.69 43.52 24.36
N GLY A 185 -0.72 44.36 24.77
CA GLY A 185 0.63 43.94 25.15
C GLY A 185 0.65 42.98 26.34
N GLU A 186 0.68 41.69 26.05
CA GLU A 186 0.95 40.61 27.02
C GLU A 186 2.38 40.10 26.81
N GLU A 187 3.01 39.66 27.91
CA GLU A 187 4.38 39.15 27.96
C GLU A 187 4.61 38.01 26.94
N GLU A 188 5.76 38.03 26.24
CA GLU A 188 6.14 37.02 25.25
C GLU A 188 6.32 35.63 25.91
N CYS A 189 5.26 34.81 25.90
CA CYS A 189 5.35 33.40 26.24
C CYS A 189 6.10 32.63 25.13
N SER A 190 7.36 32.24 25.40
CA SER A 190 8.23 31.52 24.46
C SER A 190 8.10 29.99 24.51
N THR A 191 7.06 29.46 25.17
CA THR A 191 6.87 28.00 25.27
C THR A 191 6.57 27.39 23.90
N PRO A 192 7.37 26.42 23.43
CA PRO A 192 7.21 25.84 22.11
C PRO A 192 6.04 24.86 22.09
N HIS A 193 5.21 24.95 21.05
CA HIS A 193 4.07 24.09 20.77
C HIS A 193 4.21 23.52 19.36
N LEU A 194 3.74 22.29 19.15
CA LEU A 194 3.79 21.63 17.85
C LEU A 194 2.39 21.25 17.40
N PHE A 195 1.99 21.75 16.22
CA PHE A 195 0.77 21.33 15.54
C PHE A 195 1.11 20.49 14.32
N CYS A 196 0.60 19.26 14.28
CA CYS A 196 0.78 18.35 13.17
C CYS A 196 -0.53 18.17 12.39
N TYR A 197 -0.48 18.24 11.06
CA TYR A 197 -1.63 17.88 10.24
C TYR A 197 -1.19 17.27 8.90
N PRO A 198 -1.98 16.37 8.30
CA PRO A 198 -1.65 15.84 6.99
C PRO A 198 -2.01 16.87 5.92
N ALA A 199 -1.16 17.04 4.91
CA ALA A 199 -1.53 17.81 3.72
C ALA A 199 -2.64 17.09 2.92
N GLN A 200 -2.63 15.75 2.94
CA GLN A 200 -3.68 14.90 2.37
C GLN A 200 -3.93 13.68 3.27
N SER A 201 -5.19 13.38 3.54
CA SER A 201 -5.58 12.14 4.21
C SER A 201 -5.21 10.93 3.36
N ASN A 202 -4.48 10.00 3.96
CA ASN A 202 -4.22 8.70 3.35
C ASN A 202 -5.43 7.74 3.43
N PHE A 203 -6.47 8.13 4.18
CA PHE A 203 -7.73 7.40 4.32
C PHE A 203 -8.70 7.83 3.22
N SER A 204 -9.19 9.08 3.24
CA SER A 204 -10.26 9.55 2.35
C SER A 204 -9.75 10.26 1.08
N GLY A 205 -8.46 10.61 1.03
CA GLY A 205 -7.92 11.46 -0.04
C GLY A 205 -8.21 12.95 0.12
N ARG A 206 -8.92 13.36 1.19
CA ARG A 206 -9.19 14.78 1.46
C ARG A 206 -7.88 15.55 1.60
N LYS A 207 -7.77 16.68 0.91
CA LYS A 207 -6.69 17.64 1.05
C LYS A 207 -7.09 18.72 2.06
N TYR A 208 -6.17 19.02 2.97
CA TYR A 208 -6.35 20.07 3.95
C TYR A 208 -5.71 21.35 3.45
N SER A 209 -6.27 22.51 3.83
CA SER A 209 -5.73 23.78 3.38
C SER A 209 -4.28 23.95 3.83
N LEU A 210 -3.38 24.17 2.88
CA LEU A 210 -1.99 24.51 3.18
C LEU A 210 -1.87 25.88 3.87
N SER A 211 -2.91 26.73 3.80
CA SER A 211 -2.95 27.99 4.54
C SER A 211 -3.00 27.81 6.06
N TYR A 212 -3.32 26.61 6.56
CA TYR A 212 -3.27 26.32 7.99
C TYR A 212 -1.87 26.51 8.56
N VAL A 213 -0.81 26.28 7.77
CA VAL A 213 0.58 26.59 8.16
C VAL A 213 0.68 28.02 8.72
N LYS A 214 0.35 29.01 7.89
CA LYS A 214 0.42 30.42 8.26
C LYS A 214 -0.61 30.77 9.34
N GLY A 215 -1.80 30.19 9.28
CA GLY A 215 -2.86 30.45 10.26
C GLY A 215 -2.52 29.98 11.68
N ILE A 216 -1.80 28.86 11.80
CA ILE A 216 -1.34 28.32 13.09
C ILE A 216 -0.11 29.09 13.59
N GLN A 217 0.90 29.32 12.74
CA GLN A 217 2.10 30.10 13.09
C GLN A 217 1.74 31.53 13.55
N SER A 218 0.72 32.14 12.94
CA SER A 218 0.21 33.47 13.32
C SER A 218 -0.86 33.46 14.42
N GLN A 219 -1.14 32.31 15.04
CA GLN A 219 -2.10 32.14 16.14
C GLN A 219 -3.54 32.59 15.79
N GLN A 220 -3.94 32.47 14.52
CA GLN A 220 -5.29 32.81 14.04
C GLN A 220 -6.24 31.61 14.04
N LEU A 221 -5.71 30.40 13.85
CA LEU A 221 -6.48 29.15 13.80
C LEU A 221 -6.38 28.38 15.12
N TYR A 222 -7.41 27.56 15.39
CA TYR A 222 -7.39 26.64 16.52
C TYR A 222 -6.43 25.47 16.23
N PRO A 223 -5.62 25.01 17.21
CA PRO A 223 -5.59 25.40 18.63
C PRO A 223 -4.74 26.63 18.96
N ALA A 224 -3.96 27.14 18.02
CA ALA A 224 -2.99 28.20 18.27
C ALA A 224 -3.59 29.52 18.76
N CYS A 225 -4.81 29.83 18.36
CA CYS A 225 -5.51 31.02 18.84
C CYS A 225 -5.96 30.92 20.31
N GLU A 226 -5.98 29.73 20.93
CA GLU A 226 -6.47 29.54 22.30
C GLU A 226 -5.40 29.15 23.33
N HIS A 227 -4.20 28.76 22.89
CA HIS A 227 -3.09 28.50 23.80
C HIS A 227 -1.88 29.37 23.45
N HIS A 228 -1.47 30.19 24.43
CA HIS A 228 -0.34 31.11 24.31
C HIS A 228 0.99 30.36 24.27
N GLY A 229 1.80 30.67 23.27
CA GLY A 229 3.14 30.08 23.09
C GLY A 229 3.63 30.30 21.66
N GLN A 230 4.82 29.79 21.37
CA GLN A 230 5.37 29.78 20.02
C GLN A 230 4.92 28.50 19.30
N TRP A 231 4.20 28.66 18.19
CA TRP A 231 3.64 27.53 17.45
C TRP A 231 4.47 27.17 16.22
N PHE A 232 4.87 25.90 16.17
CA PHE A 232 5.52 25.28 15.03
C PHE A 232 4.55 24.33 14.33
N VAL A 233 4.65 24.24 13.01
CA VAL A 233 3.82 23.40 12.16
C VAL A 233 4.63 22.29 11.53
N LEU A 234 4.20 21.06 11.79
CA LEU A 234 4.65 19.89 11.05
C LEU A 234 3.57 19.50 10.03
N LEU A 235 3.91 19.64 8.75
CA LEU A 235 3.05 19.29 7.64
C LEU A 235 3.38 17.87 7.15
N ASP A 236 2.58 16.87 7.53
CA ASP A 236 2.75 15.51 7.02
C ASP A 236 2.35 15.46 5.54
N ALA A 237 3.37 15.57 4.69
CA ALA A 237 3.23 15.71 3.24
C ALA A 237 3.29 14.36 2.51
N ALA A 238 3.54 13.25 3.21
CA ALA A 238 3.90 11.97 2.59
C ALA A 238 2.84 11.41 1.62
N CYS A 239 1.55 11.63 1.88
CA CYS A 239 0.48 11.24 0.96
C CYS A 239 0.17 12.31 -0.10
N PHE A 240 0.47 13.57 0.17
CA PHE A 240 0.14 14.68 -0.72
C PHE A 240 1.13 14.75 -1.89
N VAL A 241 2.43 14.66 -1.60
CA VAL A 241 3.50 14.81 -2.60
C VAL A 241 3.62 13.62 -3.55
N SER A 242 2.83 12.56 -3.36
CA SER A 242 2.76 11.46 -4.33
C SER A 242 2.08 11.88 -5.64
N CYS A 243 1.09 12.79 -5.55
CA CYS A 243 0.26 13.19 -6.68
C CYS A 243 -0.10 14.68 -6.68
N SER A 244 0.53 15.53 -5.88
CA SER A 244 0.21 16.96 -5.80
C SER A 244 1.46 17.83 -5.63
N PRO A 245 1.52 19.00 -6.28
CA PRO A 245 2.62 19.94 -6.13
C PRO A 245 2.57 20.61 -4.75
N LEU A 246 3.72 20.72 -4.09
CA LEU A 246 3.87 21.43 -2.83
C LEU A 246 4.89 22.56 -3.02
N ASP A 247 4.48 23.78 -2.70
CA ASP A 247 5.30 25.00 -2.78
C ASP A 247 5.58 25.53 -1.37
N LEU A 248 6.81 25.32 -0.88
CA LEU A 248 7.21 25.75 0.47
C LEU A 248 7.55 27.24 0.54
N SER A 249 7.83 27.92 -0.58
CA SER A 249 7.91 29.38 -0.60
C SER A 249 6.54 30.01 -0.29
N GLN A 250 5.46 29.39 -0.76
CA GLN A 250 4.10 29.85 -0.50
C GLN A 250 3.59 29.42 0.88
N TYR A 251 3.91 28.19 1.31
CA TYR A 251 3.44 27.58 2.55
C TYR A 251 4.63 27.10 3.41
N PRO A 252 5.29 28.02 4.14
CA PRO A 252 6.57 27.75 4.80
C PRO A 252 6.39 26.99 6.12
N ALA A 253 6.03 25.71 6.04
CA ALA A 253 5.87 24.82 7.19
C ALA A 253 7.23 24.53 7.84
N ASP A 254 7.27 24.51 9.18
CA ASP A 254 8.54 24.38 9.91
C ASP A 254 9.21 23.02 9.69
N PHE A 255 8.40 21.96 9.61
CA PHE A 255 8.85 20.58 9.42
C PHE A 255 7.99 19.86 8.37
N VAL A 256 8.63 19.24 7.38
CA VAL A 256 7.94 18.53 6.29
C VAL A 256 8.54 17.14 6.09
N PRO A 257 7.98 16.09 6.71
CA PRO A 257 8.43 14.73 6.51
C PRO A 257 7.85 14.13 5.21
N ILE A 258 8.68 13.40 4.47
CA ILE A 258 8.32 12.74 3.20
C ILE A 258 8.92 11.33 3.09
N SER A 259 8.37 10.53 2.18
CA SER A 259 8.89 9.22 1.79
C SER A 259 9.00 9.12 0.28
N PHE A 260 10.20 8.90 -0.26
CA PHE A 260 10.43 8.94 -1.71
C PHE A 260 9.81 7.78 -2.47
N TYR A 261 9.68 6.61 -1.84
CA TYR A 261 9.02 5.45 -2.44
C TYR A 261 7.53 5.70 -2.76
N LYS A 262 6.89 6.72 -2.16
CA LYS A 262 5.53 7.13 -2.52
C LYS A 262 5.48 8.02 -3.77
N MET A 263 6.59 8.67 -4.11
CA MET A 263 6.73 9.54 -5.28
C MET A 263 7.26 8.76 -6.48
N PHE A 264 8.27 7.91 -6.26
CA PHE A 264 9.02 7.23 -7.33
C PHE A 264 8.90 5.71 -7.32
N GLY A 265 8.42 5.10 -6.23
CA GLY A 265 8.39 3.63 -6.06
C GLY A 265 9.73 2.99 -5.70
N PHE A 266 10.84 3.68 -5.94
CA PHE A 266 12.21 3.29 -5.58
C PHE A 266 13.01 4.54 -5.19
N PRO A 267 13.92 4.45 -4.21
CA PRO A 267 14.19 3.32 -3.33
C PRO A 267 13.22 3.27 -2.14
N THR A 268 13.01 2.08 -1.59
CA THR A 268 12.29 1.89 -0.32
C THR A 268 13.23 2.10 0.86
N GLY A 269 12.72 2.52 2.01
CA GLY A 269 13.55 2.72 3.21
C GLY A 269 14.36 4.02 3.21
N LEU A 270 14.03 4.96 2.29
CA LEU A 270 14.57 6.31 2.26
C LEU A 270 13.44 7.35 2.27
N GLY A 271 13.61 8.38 3.08
CA GLY A 271 12.79 9.56 3.13
C GLY A 271 13.61 10.77 3.56
N ALA A 272 12.94 11.86 3.86
CA ALA A 272 13.59 13.07 4.33
C ALA A 272 12.70 13.84 5.30
N LEU A 273 13.34 14.62 6.15
CA LEU A 273 12.74 15.75 6.85
C LEU A 273 13.28 17.02 6.23
N LEU A 274 12.42 17.83 5.61
CA LEU A 274 12.76 19.20 5.30
C LEU A 274 12.49 20.05 6.53
N VAL A 275 13.47 20.85 6.92
CA VAL A 275 13.41 21.73 8.10
C VAL A 275 13.61 23.15 7.65
N ARG A 276 12.68 24.04 8.00
CA ARG A 276 12.84 25.48 7.76
C ARG A 276 14.01 25.97 8.59
N ASN A 277 14.96 26.67 7.99
CA ASN A 277 16.21 27.06 8.65
C ASN A 277 15.95 27.96 9.88
N GLU A 278 14.93 28.83 9.83
CA GLU A 278 14.49 29.63 10.99
C GLU A 278 13.98 28.78 12.17
N ALA A 279 13.42 27.60 11.90
CA ALA A 279 12.93 26.69 12.93
C ALA A 279 14.01 25.67 13.37
N ALA A 280 15.16 25.60 12.69
CA ALA A 280 16.16 24.55 12.91
C ALA A 280 16.75 24.55 14.32
N GLU A 281 16.90 25.72 14.94
CA GLU A 281 17.46 25.87 16.30
C GLU A 281 16.55 25.29 17.39
N VAL A 282 15.26 25.11 17.09
CA VAL A 282 14.33 24.49 18.05
C VAL A 282 14.66 23.01 18.24
N LEU A 283 15.20 22.32 17.22
CA LEU A 283 15.54 20.91 17.30
C LEU A 283 16.87 20.71 18.05
N ARG A 284 16.77 20.11 19.24
CA ARG A 284 17.88 19.85 20.15
C ARG A 284 18.17 18.36 20.23
N LYS A 285 19.23 17.93 19.54
CA LYS A 285 19.70 16.55 19.58
C LYS A 285 20.57 16.30 20.82
N THR A 286 20.22 15.29 21.61
CA THR A 286 20.99 14.87 22.79
C THR A 286 21.96 13.72 22.50
N TYR A 287 21.59 12.83 21.59
CA TYR A 287 22.45 11.76 21.09
C TYR A 287 23.37 12.25 19.98
N PHE A 288 24.61 11.77 19.93
CA PHE A 288 25.50 11.95 18.80
C PHE A 288 26.11 10.63 18.35
N GLY A 289 26.21 10.43 17.03
CA GLY A 289 26.85 9.29 16.40
C GLY A 289 28.07 9.70 15.58
N GLY A 290 28.64 8.72 14.88
CA GLY A 290 29.70 8.97 13.91
C GLY A 290 29.27 10.01 12.88
N GLY A 291 30.14 10.95 12.56
CA GLY A 291 29.86 11.98 11.56
C GLY A 291 29.11 13.21 12.06
N THR A 292 28.53 13.22 13.26
CA THR A 292 27.69 14.34 13.76
C THR A 292 28.36 15.28 14.75
N ALA A 293 29.44 14.82 15.41
CA ALA A 293 30.25 15.64 16.31
C ALA A 293 31.33 16.42 15.55
N ALA A 294 31.52 17.69 15.91
CA ALA A 294 32.70 18.47 15.58
C ALA A 294 33.85 18.20 16.58
N ALA A 295 33.51 18.07 17.86
CA ALA A 295 34.41 17.66 18.94
C ALA A 295 33.61 17.00 20.08
N TYR A 296 34.23 16.09 20.82
CA TYR A 296 33.68 15.52 22.05
C TYR A 296 34.83 15.04 22.95
N LEU A 297 34.57 14.95 24.26
CA LEU A 297 35.48 14.34 25.23
C LEU A 297 34.95 12.96 25.64
N VAL A 298 35.87 12.05 26.00
CA VAL A 298 35.51 10.67 26.35
C VAL A 298 35.04 10.56 27.81
N GLU A 299 35.69 11.31 28.71
CA GLU A 299 35.45 11.21 30.17
C GLU A 299 34.50 12.28 30.70
N GLU A 300 34.14 13.26 29.87
CA GLU A 300 33.28 14.38 30.24
C GLU A 300 32.05 14.43 29.34
N ASN A 301 30.92 14.90 29.89
CA ASN A 301 29.73 15.21 29.10
C ASN A 301 29.91 16.52 28.33
N TYR A 302 30.86 16.50 27.38
CA TYR A 302 31.23 17.61 26.51
C TYR A 302 31.13 17.15 25.06
N PHE A 303 30.29 17.85 24.29
CA PHE A 303 30.04 17.58 22.88
C PHE A 303 29.71 18.88 22.15
N ILE A 304 30.35 19.09 21.01
CA ILE A 304 30.02 20.16 20.06
C ILE A 304 29.42 19.51 18.81
N PRO A 305 28.15 19.76 18.47
CA PRO A 305 27.56 19.29 17.22
C PRO A 305 28.18 19.99 16.00
N LYS A 306 28.17 19.32 14.84
CA LYS A 306 28.49 19.98 13.59
C LYS A 306 27.53 21.16 13.31
N PRO A 307 28.03 22.26 12.73
CA PRO A 307 27.23 23.46 12.50
C PRO A 307 26.13 23.20 11.45
N ASN A 308 26.45 22.50 10.35
CA ASN A 308 25.51 22.13 9.31
C ASN A 308 24.38 21.22 9.86
N LEU A 309 23.12 21.58 9.57
CA LEU A 309 21.95 20.90 10.13
C LEU A 309 21.86 19.43 9.70
N ALA A 310 22.02 19.14 8.40
CA ALA A 310 21.97 17.77 7.88
C ALA A 310 23.00 16.87 8.59
N SER A 311 24.24 17.34 8.66
CA SER A 311 25.33 16.62 9.33
C SER A 311 25.10 16.40 10.83
N ARG A 312 24.33 17.27 11.49
CA ARG A 312 24.00 17.13 12.92
C ARG A 312 23.03 15.98 13.18
N PHE A 313 22.13 15.72 12.23
CA PHE A 313 21.00 14.80 12.39
C PHE A 313 21.16 13.47 11.63
N GLU A 314 22.11 13.37 10.71
CA GLU A 314 22.42 12.14 9.98
C GLU A 314 23.52 11.34 10.69
N ASP A 315 23.10 10.40 11.55
CA ASP A 315 24.04 9.55 12.28
C ASP A 315 24.68 8.47 11.40
N GLY A 316 26.01 8.44 11.40
CA GLY A 316 26.79 7.43 10.71
C GLY A 316 26.78 7.63 9.19
N THR A 317 26.98 6.52 8.47
CA THR A 317 26.97 6.54 7.00
C THR A 317 25.54 6.54 6.51
N ILE A 318 25.14 7.61 5.81
CA ILE A 318 23.84 7.70 5.15
C ILE A 318 23.72 6.66 4.02
N SER A 319 22.50 6.31 3.62
CA SER A 319 22.26 5.41 2.48
C SER A 319 22.56 6.12 1.15
N PHE A 320 23.85 6.38 0.89
CA PHE A 320 24.29 7.26 -0.18
C PHE A 320 23.91 6.71 -1.57
N LEU A 321 23.91 5.39 -1.78
CA LEU A 321 23.46 4.79 -3.05
C LEU A 321 21.96 5.00 -3.28
N ASP A 322 21.14 4.82 -2.26
CA ASP A 322 19.70 5.10 -2.34
C ASP A 322 19.46 6.60 -2.60
N ILE A 323 20.22 7.48 -1.94
CA ILE A 323 20.16 8.93 -2.16
C ILE A 323 20.54 9.27 -3.61
N ILE A 324 21.62 8.69 -4.14
CA ILE A 324 22.04 8.87 -5.54
C ILE A 324 20.91 8.44 -6.49
N SER A 325 20.21 7.34 -6.20
CA SER A 325 19.09 6.91 -7.04
C SER A 325 17.92 7.92 -7.12
N LEU A 326 17.77 8.79 -6.11
CA LEU A 326 16.77 9.87 -6.15
C LEU A 326 17.05 10.86 -7.29
N HIS A 327 18.32 11.08 -7.65
CA HIS A 327 18.67 11.90 -8.81
C HIS A 327 17.94 11.40 -10.07
N HIS A 328 18.05 10.10 -10.33
CA HIS A 328 17.39 9.41 -11.43
C HIS A 328 15.86 9.41 -11.26
N GLY A 329 15.37 9.30 -10.03
CA GLY A 329 13.94 9.40 -9.70
C GLY A 329 13.33 10.74 -10.10
N PHE A 330 13.94 11.86 -9.71
CA PHE A 330 13.47 13.19 -10.06
C PHE A 330 13.54 13.45 -11.57
N GLU A 331 14.64 13.08 -12.23
CA GLU A 331 14.78 13.27 -13.68
C GLU A 331 13.80 12.43 -14.47
N THR A 332 13.60 11.18 -14.07
CA THR A 332 12.66 10.28 -14.75
C THR A 332 11.22 10.75 -14.55
N LEU A 333 10.85 11.14 -13.33
CA LEU A 333 9.50 11.67 -13.07
C LEU A 333 9.24 12.91 -13.94
N GLN A 334 10.18 13.86 -13.95
CA GLN A 334 10.08 15.08 -14.76
C GLN A 334 10.00 14.75 -16.27
N LYS A 335 10.81 13.81 -16.75
CA LYS A 335 10.82 13.38 -18.16
C LYS A 335 9.51 12.73 -18.58
N LEU A 336 8.93 11.88 -17.74
CA LEU A 336 7.72 11.11 -18.06
C LEU A 336 6.44 11.94 -17.93
N THR A 337 6.37 12.84 -16.95
CA THR A 337 5.11 13.52 -16.59
C THR A 337 5.14 15.03 -16.82
N GLY A 338 6.32 15.61 -16.98
CA GLY A 338 6.54 17.05 -17.17
C GLY A 338 6.36 17.91 -15.92
N SER A 339 5.45 17.57 -14.99
CA SER A 339 5.30 18.28 -13.71
C SER A 339 4.40 17.53 -12.72
N MET A 340 4.51 17.87 -11.44
CA MET A 340 3.56 17.41 -10.41
C MET A 340 2.13 17.90 -10.66
N THR A 341 1.96 19.06 -11.29
CA THR A 341 0.63 19.58 -11.68
C THR A 341 -0.04 18.66 -12.70
N ASN A 342 0.70 18.19 -13.71
CA ASN A 342 0.17 17.24 -14.68
C ASN A 342 -0.21 15.91 -14.01
N ILE A 343 0.60 15.43 -13.06
CA ILE A 343 0.27 14.24 -12.26
C ILE A 343 -1.02 14.46 -11.47
N GLN A 344 -1.17 15.62 -10.82
CA GLN A 344 -2.37 15.98 -10.07
C GLN A 344 -3.61 15.96 -10.96
N LEU A 345 -3.55 16.61 -12.13
CA LEU A 345 -4.66 16.67 -13.09
C LEU A 345 -5.06 15.27 -13.59
N HIS A 346 -4.07 14.48 -14.03
CA HIS A 346 -4.30 13.13 -14.54
C HIS A 346 -4.93 12.22 -13.47
N THR A 347 -4.31 12.14 -12.29
CA THR A 347 -4.75 11.22 -11.22
C THR A 347 -6.06 11.65 -10.59
N PHE A 348 -6.33 12.96 -10.49
CA PHE A 348 -7.64 13.47 -10.08
C PHE A 348 -8.73 13.12 -11.11
N GLY A 349 -8.44 13.24 -12.41
CA GLY A 349 -9.38 12.85 -13.47
C GLY A 349 -9.82 11.39 -13.37
N LEU A 350 -8.86 10.47 -13.17
CA LEU A 350 -9.14 9.05 -12.96
C LEU A 350 -9.99 8.80 -11.71
N ALA A 351 -9.64 9.45 -10.60
CA ALA A 351 -10.37 9.32 -9.34
C ALA A 351 -11.79 9.90 -9.45
N ARG A 352 -11.96 11.07 -10.06
CA ARG A 352 -13.27 11.72 -10.26
C ARG A 352 -14.18 10.89 -11.14
N TYR A 353 -13.67 10.36 -12.25
CA TYR A 353 -14.42 9.45 -13.10
C TYR A 353 -14.87 8.21 -12.33
N THR A 354 -13.93 7.54 -11.66
CA THR A 354 -14.21 6.31 -10.91
C THR A 354 -15.22 6.56 -9.79
N TYR A 355 -15.06 7.66 -9.04
CA TYR A 355 -16.00 8.12 -8.03
C TYR A 355 -17.40 8.30 -8.63
N THR A 356 -17.49 9.03 -9.73
CA THR A 356 -18.78 9.38 -10.33
C THR A 356 -19.54 8.14 -10.74
N VAL A 357 -18.91 7.24 -11.51
CA VAL A 357 -19.56 5.98 -11.95
C VAL A 357 -19.91 5.10 -10.75
N LEU A 358 -18.96 4.84 -9.84
CA LEU A 358 -19.17 3.99 -8.66
C LEU A 358 -20.32 4.50 -7.80
N SER A 359 -20.40 5.82 -7.60
CA SER A 359 -21.42 6.45 -6.76
C SER A 359 -22.84 6.39 -7.34
N CYS A 360 -22.97 6.12 -8.64
CA CYS A 360 -24.24 6.02 -9.36
C CYS A 360 -24.71 4.57 -9.57
N LEU A 361 -23.90 3.57 -9.22
CA LEU A 361 -24.29 2.16 -9.36
C LEU A 361 -25.34 1.80 -8.30
N CYS A 362 -26.46 1.22 -8.75
CA CYS A 362 -27.54 0.69 -7.91
C CYS A 362 -27.86 -0.77 -8.28
N HIS A 363 -28.26 -1.55 -7.29
CA HIS A 363 -28.82 -2.89 -7.47
C HIS A 363 -30.18 -2.83 -8.18
N SER A 364 -30.69 -4.00 -8.57
CA SER A 364 -32.03 -4.20 -9.17
C SER A 364 -33.19 -3.56 -8.41
N ASN A 365 -33.04 -3.36 -7.10
CA ASN A 365 -34.05 -2.76 -6.23
C ASN A 365 -33.80 -1.26 -5.94
N GLY A 366 -32.87 -0.63 -6.66
CA GLY A 366 -32.56 0.79 -6.56
C GLY A 366 -31.64 1.17 -5.39
N LYS A 367 -31.23 0.24 -4.51
CA LYS A 367 -30.25 0.53 -3.45
C LYS A 367 -28.85 0.70 -4.05
N HIS A 368 -28.07 1.63 -3.51
CA HIS A 368 -26.68 1.87 -3.95
C HIS A 368 -25.76 0.68 -3.68
N VAL A 369 -24.83 0.45 -4.60
CA VAL A 369 -23.82 -0.63 -4.55
C VAL A 369 -22.64 -0.28 -3.65
N ALA A 370 -22.34 1.02 -3.48
CA ALA A 370 -21.20 1.47 -2.70
C ALA A 370 -21.58 2.62 -1.77
N GLN A 371 -21.08 2.56 -0.54
CA GLN A 371 -21.01 3.70 0.36
C GLN A 371 -19.61 4.29 0.30
N ILE A 372 -19.46 5.48 -0.26
CA ILE A 372 -18.17 6.17 -0.41
C ILE A 372 -17.95 7.10 0.78
N TYR A 373 -16.73 7.09 1.32
CA TYR A 373 -16.30 7.86 2.48
C TYR A 373 -15.44 9.06 2.02
N CYS A 374 -16.11 10.17 1.75
CA CYS A 374 -15.50 11.44 1.39
C CYS A 374 -16.32 12.61 1.95
N ASP A 375 -15.68 13.76 2.18
CA ASP A 375 -16.36 14.98 2.64
C ASP A 375 -16.76 15.91 1.49
N ASN A 376 -16.26 15.62 0.29
CA ASN A 376 -16.50 16.39 -0.92
C ASN A 376 -16.88 15.42 -2.06
N ASP A 377 -17.67 15.91 -3.01
CA ASP A 377 -18.17 15.12 -4.15
C ASP A 377 -17.16 15.04 -5.32
N PHE A 378 -15.84 15.04 -5.03
CA PHE A 378 -14.76 15.07 -6.04
C PHE A 378 -14.91 16.20 -7.07
N GLN A 379 -15.38 17.37 -6.63
CA GLN A 379 -15.61 18.54 -7.49
C GLN A 379 -14.42 19.51 -7.54
N SER A 380 -13.54 19.47 -6.54
CA SER A 380 -12.39 20.35 -6.42
C SER A 380 -11.10 19.56 -6.29
N ILE A 381 -10.18 19.78 -7.23
CA ILE A 381 -8.85 19.17 -7.23
C ILE A 381 -7.95 19.70 -6.10
N ALA A 382 -8.31 20.86 -5.54
CA ALA A 382 -7.66 21.45 -4.37
C ALA A 382 -8.09 20.78 -3.06
N GLU A 383 -9.29 20.20 -2.99
CA GLU A 383 -9.86 19.61 -1.77
C GLU A 383 -9.79 18.09 -1.75
N GLN A 384 -9.55 17.45 -2.90
CA GLN A 384 -9.56 15.99 -3.03
C GLN A 384 -8.38 15.49 -3.87
N GLY A 385 -7.75 14.42 -3.38
CA GLY A 385 -6.68 13.69 -4.05
C GLY A 385 -7.19 12.47 -4.81
N ALA A 386 -6.23 11.68 -5.30
CA ALA A 386 -6.48 10.52 -6.14
C ALA A 386 -6.82 9.23 -5.35
N ILE A 387 -7.52 9.36 -4.23
CA ILE A 387 -7.89 8.23 -3.35
C ILE A 387 -9.41 8.19 -3.23
N ILE A 388 -9.99 7.00 -3.37
CA ILE A 388 -11.40 6.73 -3.13
C ILE A 388 -11.48 5.66 -2.04
N ASN A 389 -12.18 5.97 -0.96
CA ASN A 389 -12.41 5.08 0.16
C ASN A 389 -13.89 4.73 0.22
N PHE A 390 -14.23 3.46 0.36
CA PHE A 390 -15.61 3.01 0.27
C PHE A 390 -15.83 1.64 0.93
N SER A 391 -17.10 1.30 1.12
CA SER A 391 -17.56 -0.06 1.39
C SER A 391 -18.52 -0.48 0.29
N LEU A 392 -18.48 -1.75 -0.12
CA LEU A 392 -19.51 -2.32 -1.00
C LEU A 392 -20.71 -2.79 -0.16
N LEU A 393 -21.90 -2.63 -0.72
CA LEU A 393 -23.17 -3.02 -0.13
C LEU A 393 -23.80 -4.14 -0.97
N ASP A 394 -24.55 -5.02 -0.32
CA ASP A 394 -25.40 -6.00 -1.00
C ASP A 394 -26.78 -5.41 -1.35
N CYS A 395 -27.61 -6.16 -2.08
CA CYS A 395 -28.96 -5.72 -2.43
C CYS A 395 -29.87 -5.51 -1.21
N HIS A 396 -29.49 -5.94 0.00
CA HIS A 396 -30.22 -5.65 1.23
C HIS A 396 -29.74 -4.35 1.90
N GLY A 397 -28.65 -3.75 1.41
CA GLY A 397 -27.99 -2.56 1.99
C GLY A 397 -27.03 -2.91 3.12
N ARG A 398 -26.63 -4.18 3.25
CA ARG A 398 -25.66 -4.65 4.25
C ARG A 398 -24.25 -4.56 3.67
N THR A 399 -23.26 -4.26 4.50
CA THR A 399 -21.87 -4.19 4.06
C THR A 399 -21.34 -5.57 3.67
N VAL A 400 -20.74 -5.66 2.49
CA VAL A 400 -19.94 -6.81 2.06
C VAL A 400 -18.57 -6.70 2.74
N GLY A 401 -18.15 -7.76 3.43
CA GLY A 401 -16.87 -7.78 4.13
C GLY A 401 -15.68 -7.50 3.21
N TYR A 402 -14.78 -6.60 3.61
CA TYR A 402 -13.64 -6.20 2.78
C TYR A 402 -12.67 -7.36 2.48
N SER A 403 -12.58 -8.39 3.33
CA SER A 403 -11.79 -9.60 3.10
C SER A 403 -12.34 -10.41 1.93
N GLN A 404 -13.66 -10.51 1.81
CA GLN A 404 -14.30 -11.14 0.66
C GLN A 404 -13.99 -10.38 -0.63
N VAL A 405 -14.09 -9.04 -0.60
CA VAL A 405 -13.80 -8.20 -1.75
C VAL A 405 -12.34 -8.30 -2.18
N ASP A 406 -11.39 -8.29 -1.23
CA ASP A 406 -9.96 -8.42 -1.49
C ASP A 406 -9.58 -9.76 -2.16
N LYS A 407 -10.16 -10.87 -1.66
CA LYS A 407 -9.97 -12.20 -2.26
C LYS A 407 -10.53 -12.26 -3.69
N MET A 408 -11.69 -11.65 -3.92
CA MET A 408 -12.26 -11.58 -5.26
C MET A 408 -11.41 -10.70 -6.17
N ALA A 409 -10.98 -9.52 -5.71
CA ALA A 409 -10.11 -8.61 -6.47
C ALA A 409 -8.81 -9.31 -6.90
N SER A 410 -8.24 -10.12 -6.02
CA SER A 410 -7.05 -10.95 -6.31
C SER A 410 -7.27 -11.93 -7.46
N LEU A 411 -8.46 -12.54 -7.59
CA LEU A 411 -8.79 -13.42 -8.73
C LEU A 411 -8.81 -12.67 -10.07
N PHE A 412 -9.19 -11.38 -10.05
CA PHE A 412 -9.19 -10.49 -11.21
C PHE A 412 -7.86 -9.74 -11.40
N ASN A 413 -6.84 -10.04 -10.58
CA ASN A 413 -5.55 -9.35 -10.56
C ASN A 413 -5.66 -7.82 -10.34
N ILE A 414 -6.63 -7.42 -9.51
CA ILE A 414 -6.86 -6.04 -9.08
C ILE A 414 -6.29 -5.88 -7.67
N HIS A 415 -5.34 -4.96 -7.51
CA HIS A 415 -4.61 -4.77 -6.26
C HIS A 415 -5.19 -3.55 -5.55
N ILE A 416 -5.94 -3.78 -4.49
CA ILE A 416 -6.57 -2.74 -3.65
C ILE A 416 -6.06 -2.85 -2.22
N ARG A 417 -6.46 -1.90 -1.36
CA ARG A 417 -6.13 -1.95 0.07
C ARG A 417 -7.38 -2.10 0.92
N THR A 418 -7.25 -2.81 2.03
CA THR A 418 -8.30 -2.97 3.05
C THR A 418 -7.86 -2.53 4.45
N GLY A 419 -8.84 -2.27 5.32
CA GLY A 419 -8.65 -1.95 6.74
C GLY A 419 -8.81 -0.47 7.08
N CYS A 420 -8.15 0.00 8.13
CA CYS A 420 -8.16 1.43 8.52
C CYS A 420 -6.96 2.23 7.98
N PHE A 421 -6.11 1.63 7.12
CA PHE A 421 -4.96 2.30 6.48
C PHE A 421 -4.02 3.03 7.45
N CYS A 422 -3.81 2.48 8.65
CA CYS A 422 -3.03 3.13 9.71
C CYS A 422 -3.55 4.54 10.11
N ASN A 423 -4.83 4.83 9.87
CA ASN A 423 -5.49 6.08 10.21
C ASN A 423 -6.81 5.77 10.94
N THR A 424 -6.68 5.36 12.20
CA THR A 424 -7.83 4.94 13.02
C THR A 424 -8.79 6.09 13.28
N GLY A 425 -8.32 7.33 13.42
CA GLY A 425 -9.21 8.45 13.69
C GLY A 425 -10.15 8.76 12.51
N ALA A 426 -9.64 8.75 11.27
CA ALA A 426 -10.49 8.83 10.08
C ALA A 426 -11.41 7.62 9.93
N CYS A 427 -10.89 6.41 10.18
CA CYS A 427 -11.66 5.18 10.15
C CYS A 427 -12.86 5.25 11.12
N GLN A 428 -12.62 5.67 12.36
CA GLN A 428 -13.66 5.86 13.36
C GLN A 428 -14.68 6.92 12.96
N HIS A 429 -14.22 8.03 12.37
CA HIS A 429 -15.09 9.10 11.91
C HIS A 429 -16.05 8.63 10.80
N TYR A 430 -15.50 8.06 9.71
CA TYR A 430 -16.30 7.69 8.54
C TYR A 430 -17.16 6.43 8.76
N LEU A 431 -16.69 5.48 9.58
CA LEU A 431 -17.42 4.26 9.89
C LEU A 431 -18.30 4.37 11.16
N ALA A 432 -18.32 5.55 11.80
CA ALA A 432 -19.02 5.79 13.07
C ALA A 432 -18.66 4.77 14.17
N ILE A 433 -17.38 4.37 14.24
CA ILE A 433 -16.89 3.40 15.22
C ILE A 433 -16.50 4.13 16.51
N SER A 434 -17.18 3.82 17.61
CA SER A 434 -16.88 4.42 18.91
C SER A 434 -15.57 3.87 19.50
N ASN A 435 -14.96 4.63 20.41
CA ASN A 435 -13.79 4.17 21.18
C ASN A 435 -14.07 2.86 21.93
N GLN A 436 -15.31 2.67 22.41
CA GLN A 436 -15.70 1.43 23.08
C GLN A 436 -15.73 0.25 22.10
N ASN A 437 -16.23 0.46 20.88
CA ASN A 437 -16.22 -0.59 19.85
C ASN A 437 -14.78 -1.01 19.51
N VAL A 438 -13.86 -0.05 19.31
CA VAL A 438 -12.45 -0.36 19.04
C VAL A 438 -11.84 -1.22 20.16
N LYS A 439 -12.06 -0.83 21.43
CA LYS A 439 -11.55 -1.57 22.59
C LYS A 439 -12.18 -2.96 22.69
N SER A 440 -13.50 -3.07 22.58
CA SER A 440 -14.22 -4.35 22.65
C SER A 440 -13.78 -5.31 21.54
N ASN A 441 -13.62 -4.81 20.31
CA ASN A 441 -13.14 -5.62 19.18
C ASN A 441 -11.73 -6.16 19.44
N LEU A 442 -10.83 -5.33 19.97
CA LEU A 442 -9.48 -5.77 20.34
C LEU A 442 -9.49 -6.81 21.46
N HIS A 443 -10.34 -6.64 22.48
CA HIS A 443 -10.51 -7.63 23.55
C HIS A 443 -11.07 -8.96 23.04
N ALA A 444 -11.85 -8.95 21.97
CA ALA A 444 -12.30 -10.15 21.26
C ALA A 444 -11.24 -10.78 20.34
N GLY A 445 -10.03 -10.20 20.29
CA GLY A 445 -8.91 -10.69 19.48
C GLY A 445 -8.83 -10.10 18.06
N HIS A 446 -9.67 -9.12 17.72
CA HIS A 446 -9.64 -8.47 16.40
C HIS A 446 -8.50 -7.46 16.29
N ILE A 447 -7.81 -7.48 15.15
CA ILE A 447 -6.72 -6.57 14.84
C ILE A 447 -6.99 -5.95 13.46
N CYS A 448 -6.65 -4.67 13.28
CA CYS A 448 -6.82 -3.98 12.01
C CYS A 448 -6.15 -4.74 10.85
N GLY A 449 -6.93 -5.11 9.84
CA GLY A 449 -6.46 -5.85 8.67
C GLY A 449 -6.41 -7.38 8.85
N ASP A 450 -7.05 -7.92 9.89
CA ASP A 450 -7.35 -9.35 9.97
C ASP A 450 -8.49 -9.74 9.00
N ASN A 451 -8.90 -11.01 9.04
CA ASN A 451 -10.01 -11.51 8.23
C ASN A 451 -11.39 -11.24 8.87
N ILE A 452 -11.43 -10.54 10.01
CA ILE A 452 -12.65 -10.24 10.75
C ILE A 452 -13.06 -8.81 10.43
N ASP A 453 -13.62 -8.71 9.23
CA ASP A 453 -13.99 -7.45 8.59
C ASP A 453 -15.35 -6.93 9.03
N LEU A 454 -16.21 -7.78 9.61
CA LEU A 454 -17.53 -7.43 10.13
C LEU A 454 -17.71 -7.92 11.58
N VAL A 455 -18.11 -7.03 12.48
CA VAL A 455 -18.53 -7.35 13.86
C VAL A 455 -19.95 -6.84 14.05
N ASP A 456 -20.87 -7.73 14.39
CA ASP A 456 -22.32 -7.43 14.49
C ASP A 456 -22.88 -6.75 13.22
N GLY A 457 -22.38 -7.17 12.05
CA GLY A 457 -22.75 -6.61 10.75
C GLY A 457 -22.17 -5.22 10.45
N ARG A 458 -21.28 -4.70 11.30
CA ARG A 458 -20.60 -3.41 11.10
C ARG A 458 -19.16 -3.61 10.63
N PRO A 459 -18.71 -2.84 9.63
CA PRO A 459 -17.33 -2.91 9.16
C PRO A 459 -16.31 -2.48 10.23
N THR A 460 -15.22 -3.24 10.35
CA THR A 460 -14.06 -2.90 11.19
C THR A 460 -13.02 -2.03 10.47
N GLY A 461 -13.22 -1.81 9.18
CA GLY A 461 -12.37 -1.08 8.24
C GLY A 461 -13.07 -0.96 6.89
N SER A 462 -12.39 -0.44 5.86
CA SER A 462 -13.00 -0.22 4.55
C SER A 462 -12.09 -0.65 3.41
N LEU A 463 -12.53 -0.41 2.17
CA LEU A 463 -11.75 -0.59 0.94
C LEU A 463 -11.19 0.77 0.50
N ARG A 464 -10.00 0.75 -0.09
CA ARG A 464 -9.37 1.93 -0.69
C ARG A 464 -8.76 1.57 -2.04
N VAL A 465 -9.12 2.36 -3.04
CA VAL A 465 -8.41 2.45 -4.32
C VAL A 465 -7.72 3.80 -4.42
N SER A 466 -6.56 3.82 -5.04
CA SER A 466 -5.72 5.01 -5.16
C SER A 466 -4.95 4.96 -6.47
N PHE A 467 -4.94 6.07 -7.21
CA PHE A 467 -4.32 6.16 -8.54
C PHE A 467 -2.96 6.87 -8.47
N GLY A 468 -2.03 6.42 -9.32
CA GLY A 468 -0.69 6.96 -9.48
C GLY A 468 -0.48 7.50 -10.88
N TYR A 469 0.69 8.10 -11.13
CA TYR A 469 0.99 8.74 -12.42
C TYR A 469 1.02 7.76 -13.61
N MET A 470 1.18 6.46 -13.35
CA MET A 470 1.12 5.41 -14.37
C MET A 470 -0.23 4.71 -14.46
N SER A 471 -1.22 5.09 -13.65
CA SER A 471 -2.56 4.50 -13.77
C SER A 471 -3.20 4.90 -15.11
N SER A 472 -4.10 4.07 -15.62
CA SER A 472 -4.77 4.32 -16.90
C SER A 472 -6.29 4.41 -16.74
N PHE A 473 -6.95 4.84 -17.82
CA PHE A 473 -8.41 4.72 -17.93
C PHE A 473 -8.85 3.24 -17.89
N GLU A 474 -8.03 2.34 -18.43
CA GLU A 474 -8.32 0.90 -18.40
C GLU A 474 -8.34 0.35 -16.97
N ASP A 475 -7.48 0.85 -16.07
CA ASP A 475 -7.53 0.50 -14.65
C ASP A 475 -8.87 0.87 -14.00
N CYS A 476 -9.39 2.06 -14.31
CA CYS A 476 -10.73 2.48 -13.87
C CYS A 476 -11.81 1.53 -14.40
N GLN A 477 -11.77 1.19 -15.69
CA GLN A 477 -12.75 0.30 -16.31
C GLN A 477 -12.69 -1.11 -15.71
N ASN A 478 -11.49 -1.66 -15.53
CA ASN A 478 -11.30 -3.00 -14.97
C ASN A 478 -11.86 -3.08 -13.55
N PHE A 479 -11.59 -2.07 -12.74
CA PHE A 479 -12.15 -1.97 -11.39
C PHE A 479 -13.69 -1.82 -11.38
N LEU A 480 -14.25 -0.93 -12.20
CA LEU A 480 -15.70 -0.73 -12.27
C LEU A 480 -16.43 -1.98 -12.78
N ARG A 481 -15.89 -2.63 -13.82
CA ARG A 481 -16.43 -3.92 -14.33
C ARG A 481 -16.34 -5.01 -13.29
N PHE A 482 -15.25 -5.09 -12.53
CA PHE A 482 -15.12 -6.01 -11.41
C PHE A 482 -16.23 -5.81 -10.38
N VAL A 483 -16.48 -4.56 -9.95
CA VAL A 483 -17.58 -4.25 -9.03
C VAL A 483 -18.93 -4.68 -9.61
N VAL A 484 -19.21 -4.30 -10.86
CA VAL A 484 -20.47 -4.61 -11.55
C VAL A 484 -20.67 -6.11 -11.75
N ASN A 485 -19.63 -6.86 -12.07
CA ASN A 485 -19.74 -8.30 -12.35
C ASN A 485 -19.84 -9.13 -11.08
N CYS A 486 -19.17 -8.73 -10.00
CA CYS A 486 -19.05 -9.56 -8.80
C CYS A 486 -20.02 -9.18 -7.68
N PHE A 487 -20.46 -7.91 -7.60
CA PHE A 487 -21.18 -7.41 -6.43
C PHE A 487 -22.54 -6.77 -6.74
N VAL A 488 -22.89 -6.60 -8.02
CA VAL A 488 -24.18 -5.99 -8.39
C VAL A 488 -25.22 -7.04 -8.76
N ASP A 489 -26.25 -7.14 -7.91
CA ASP A 489 -27.50 -7.85 -8.24
C ASP A 489 -28.18 -7.28 -9.50
N LYS A 490 -28.54 -8.16 -10.44
CA LYS A 490 -29.01 -7.79 -11.78
C LYS A 490 -30.55 -7.71 -11.85
N PRO A 491 -31.11 -6.82 -12.68
CA PRO A 491 -30.42 -5.86 -13.56
C PRO A 491 -29.73 -4.73 -12.80
N LEU A 492 -28.58 -4.28 -13.30
CA LEU A 492 -27.93 -3.05 -12.80
C LEU A 492 -28.86 -1.85 -13.05
N ILE A 493 -28.92 -0.92 -12.12
CA ILE A 493 -29.61 0.37 -12.28
C ILE A 493 -28.58 1.48 -12.13
N LEU A 494 -28.69 2.55 -12.92
CA LEU A 494 -27.88 3.76 -12.77
C LEU A 494 -28.73 4.88 -12.20
N ASP A 495 -28.23 5.54 -11.16
CA ASP A 495 -28.82 6.77 -10.63
C ASP A 495 -28.55 7.94 -11.59
N GLN A 496 -29.45 8.12 -12.56
CA GLN A 496 -29.37 9.15 -13.59
C GLN A 496 -29.45 10.57 -13.00
N THR A 497 -30.17 10.76 -11.88
CA THR A 497 -30.28 12.07 -11.23
C THR A 497 -28.95 12.48 -10.61
N LYS A 498 -28.30 11.56 -9.90
CA LYS A 498 -26.98 11.79 -9.33
C LYS A 498 -25.92 11.98 -10.40
N LEU A 499 -25.96 11.17 -11.47
CA LEU A 499 -25.07 11.30 -12.61
C LEU A 499 -25.18 12.68 -13.27
N ALA A 500 -26.41 13.15 -13.54
CA ALA A 500 -26.64 14.48 -14.12
C ALA A 500 -26.12 15.61 -13.21
N LYS A 501 -26.31 15.50 -11.89
CA LYS A 501 -25.78 16.46 -10.91
C LYS A 501 -24.25 16.52 -10.97
N LEU A 502 -23.58 15.38 -10.94
CA LEU A 502 -22.11 15.30 -10.95
C LEU A 502 -21.51 15.74 -12.31
N ASN A 503 -22.21 15.51 -13.42
CA ASN A 503 -21.84 15.99 -14.75
C ASN A 503 -21.95 17.51 -14.89
N SER A 504 -22.97 18.11 -14.28
CA SER A 504 -23.23 19.56 -14.40
C SER A 504 -22.25 20.43 -13.61
N ALA A 505 -21.58 19.85 -12.61
CA ALA A 505 -20.54 20.54 -11.86
C ALA A 505 -19.25 20.52 -12.70
N ALA A 506 -18.84 21.66 -13.24
CA ALA A 506 -17.50 21.77 -13.83
C ALA A 506 -16.46 21.59 -12.71
N PRO A 507 -15.37 20.83 -12.94
CA PRO A 507 -14.30 20.74 -11.95
C PRO A 507 -13.71 22.14 -11.75
N ILE A 508 -13.63 22.58 -10.50
CA ILE A 508 -13.05 23.88 -10.17
C ILE A 508 -11.53 23.72 -10.23
N GLU A 509 -10.93 24.23 -11.31
CA GLU A 509 -9.46 24.31 -11.45
C GLU A 509 -8.90 25.35 -10.45
N PRO A 510 -7.67 25.16 -9.94
CA PRO A 510 -6.95 26.23 -9.26
C PRO A 510 -6.70 27.37 -10.26
N SER A 511 -6.65 28.61 -9.78
CA SER A 511 -6.61 29.84 -10.59
C SER A 511 -5.30 30.10 -11.37
N SER A 512 -4.56 29.09 -11.79
CA SER A 512 -3.28 29.24 -12.52
C SER A 512 -3.20 28.29 -13.71
N SER A 513 -3.36 28.84 -14.93
CA SER A 513 -3.18 28.14 -16.20
C SER A 513 -1.70 27.91 -16.49
N PHE A 514 -1.30 26.66 -16.77
CA PHE A 514 0.05 26.34 -17.25
C PHE A 514 -0.04 25.51 -18.54
N HIS A 515 0.56 26.03 -19.62
CA HIS A 515 0.55 25.41 -20.94
C HIS A 515 1.53 24.23 -21.01
N LEU A 516 1.06 23.10 -21.52
CA LEU A 516 1.87 21.95 -21.94
C LEU A 516 2.75 22.35 -23.14
N THR A 517 4.05 22.12 -23.06
CA THR A 517 4.95 22.14 -24.22
C THR A 517 5.08 20.72 -24.76
N SER A 518 4.74 20.52 -26.04
CA SER A 518 4.81 19.23 -26.73
C SER A 518 6.23 18.96 -27.26
N ILE A 519 6.64 17.68 -27.21
CA ILE A 519 7.85 17.16 -27.87
C ILE A 519 7.40 16.19 -28.97
N PRO A 520 8.06 16.14 -30.15
CA PRO A 520 7.53 15.48 -31.34
C PRO A 520 7.68 13.94 -31.27
N SER A 521 6.67 13.25 -31.80
CA SER A 521 6.60 11.80 -31.96
C SER A 521 6.95 11.36 -33.38
N ASP A 522 7.87 10.41 -33.52
CA ASP A 522 8.11 9.69 -34.78
C ASP A 522 7.40 8.32 -34.75
N GLN A 523 6.56 8.10 -35.77
CA GLN A 523 5.75 6.89 -35.99
C GLN A 523 6.46 5.88 -36.89
N GLN A 524 6.16 4.58 -36.71
CA GLN A 524 5.96 3.57 -37.78
C GLN A 524 5.31 2.32 -37.13
N ARG A 525 3.99 2.06 -37.30
CA ARG A 525 3.25 1.36 -38.39
C ARG A 525 3.67 -0.09 -38.64
N HIS A 526 2.73 -1.04 -38.47
CA HIS A 526 2.32 -2.15 -39.37
C HIS A 526 1.31 -3.04 -38.57
N ALA A 527 -0.01 -3.07 -38.82
CA ALA A 527 -0.80 -3.55 -39.96
C ALA A 527 -1.10 -5.07 -39.98
N ASN A 528 -2.30 -5.40 -39.45
CA ASN A 528 -3.31 -6.41 -39.81
C ASN A 528 -2.97 -7.77 -40.46
N GLY A 529 -3.64 -8.80 -39.95
CA GLY A 529 -4.05 -10.00 -40.69
C GLY A 529 -5.18 -10.78 -39.98
N GLN A 530 -6.40 -10.69 -40.51
CA GLN A 530 -7.57 -11.51 -40.16
C GLN A 530 -7.36 -12.97 -40.62
N ILE A 531 -8.13 -13.94 -40.09
CA ILE A 531 -8.96 -14.89 -40.86
C ILE A 531 -9.83 -15.79 -39.95
N ASN A 532 -11.08 -15.90 -40.40
CA ASN A 532 -12.29 -16.68 -40.11
C ASN A 532 -12.25 -18.06 -39.39
N SER A 533 -13.40 -18.30 -38.74
CA SER A 533 -13.97 -19.53 -38.16
C SER A 533 -14.34 -20.62 -39.19
N PRO A 534 -14.70 -21.86 -38.78
CA PRO A 534 -16.11 -22.18 -38.47
C PRO A 534 -16.38 -23.27 -37.39
N SER A 535 -17.61 -23.28 -36.87
CA SER A 535 -18.33 -24.35 -36.12
C SER A 535 -18.70 -25.53 -37.06
N PRO A 536 -19.34 -26.68 -36.66
CA PRO A 536 -20.46 -26.80 -35.71
C PRO A 536 -20.62 -28.14 -34.91
N ASP A 537 -21.66 -28.14 -34.08
CA ASP A 537 -22.67 -29.21 -33.88
C ASP A 537 -22.81 -29.99 -32.56
N ARG A 538 -24.10 -30.28 -32.31
CA ARG A 538 -24.84 -30.59 -31.08
C ARG A 538 -24.79 -32.07 -30.66
N MET A 539 -25.16 -32.35 -29.39
CA MET A 539 -26.19 -33.32 -28.93
C MET A 539 -26.10 -33.45 -27.39
N ALA A 540 -27.06 -32.94 -26.60
CA ALA A 540 -28.32 -33.56 -26.13
C ALA A 540 -28.17 -34.71 -25.10
N VAL A 541 -28.28 -34.40 -23.79
CA VAL A 541 -29.35 -34.76 -22.80
C VAL A 541 -29.50 -36.24 -22.42
N SER A 542 -29.35 -36.56 -21.12
CA SER A 542 -30.31 -37.42 -20.38
C SER A 542 -30.22 -37.22 -18.86
N GLU A 543 -31.34 -36.83 -18.25
CA GLU A 543 -31.66 -36.95 -16.81
C GLU A 543 -31.97 -38.42 -16.47
N VAL A 544 -31.80 -38.85 -15.21
CA VAL A 544 -32.83 -39.56 -14.40
C VAL A 544 -32.51 -39.47 -12.89
N THR A 545 -33.49 -38.87 -12.23
CA THR A 545 -34.04 -38.83 -10.86
C THR A 545 -33.84 -39.95 -9.80
N MET A 546 -33.80 -39.49 -8.53
CA MET A 546 -34.51 -39.95 -7.29
C MET A 546 -34.15 -41.34 -6.68
N SER A 547 -34.19 -41.63 -5.37
CA SER A 547 -34.49 -40.95 -4.10
C SER A 547 -34.32 -41.95 -2.92
N LYS A 548 -34.05 -41.42 -1.69
CA LYS A 548 -34.42 -41.90 -0.33
C LYS A 548 -34.04 -43.34 0.12
N ASP A 549 -33.68 -43.67 1.36
CA ASP A 549 -34.04 -43.17 2.70
C ASP A 549 -33.03 -43.72 3.74
N GLY A 550 -33.02 -43.15 4.97
CA GLY A 550 -32.72 -43.91 6.19
C GLY A 550 -31.59 -43.39 7.09
N LYS A 551 -31.96 -42.70 8.18
CA LYS A 551 -31.11 -42.48 9.37
C LYS A 551 -31.14 -43.72 10.28
N LYS A 552 -29.99 -44.10 10.86
CA LYS A 552 -29.84 -44.35 12.31
C LYS A 552 -28.38 -44.37 12.77
N ASP A 553 -28.24 -43.97 14.02
CA ASP A 553 -27.06 -43.47 14.73
C ASP A 553 -26.25 -44.56 15.44
N GLY A 554 -24.97 -44.26 15.67
CA GLY A 554 -23.94 -45.10 16.26
C GLY A 554 -22.63 -44.54 15.75
N SER A 555 -21.97 -43.64 16.51
CA SER A 555 -20.81 -42.89 16.03
C SER A 555 -19.55 -43.76 15.93
N SER A 556 -19.58 -44.73 15.01
CA SER A 556 -18.41 -45.12 14.24
C SER A 556 -18.01 -43.91 13.41
N CYS A 557 -16.84 -43.35 13.67
CA CYS A 557 -16.25 -42.41 12.72
C CYS A 557 -15.90 -43.21 11.45
N THR A 558 -16.78 -43.12 10.44
CA THR A 558 -16.51 -43.66 9.12
C THR A 558 -15.65 -42.64 8.37
N LEU A 559 -14.46 -43.05 7.94
CA LEU A 559 -13.65 -42.26 7.03
C LEU A 559 -14.39 -42.20 5.68
N THR A 560 -14.98 -41.05 5.36
CA THR A 560 -15.78 -40.90 4.13
C THR A 560 -14.90 -40.68 2.91
N ASN A 561 -13.81 -39.92 3.06
CA ASN A 561 -12.93 -39.51 1.99
C ASN A 561 -11.52 -39.27 2.55
N LEU A 562 -10.49 -39.55 1.75
CA LEU A 562 -9.13 -39.09 2.03
C LEU A 562 -8.72 -38.06 0.98
N PHE A 563 -8.08 -36.99 1.43
CA PHE A 563 -7.57 -35.94 0.56
C PHE A 563 -6.10 -35.72 0.87
N ILE A 564 -5.29 -35.67 -0.18
CA ILE A 564 -3.87 -35.36 -0.13
C ILE A 564 -3.68 -33.98 -0.75
N PHE A 565 -2.73 -33.22 -0.24
CA PHE A 565 -2.36 -31.91 -0.76
C PHE A 565 -0.86 -31.94 -1.13
N PRO A 566 -0.48 -32.58 -2.25
CA PRO A 566 0.93 -32.76 -2.59
C PRO A 566 1.65 -31.41 -2.69
N VAL A 567 1.03 -30.46 -3.38
CA VAL A 567 1.51 -29.09 -3.50
C VAL A 567 0.73 -28.20 -2.54
N LYS A 568 1.45 -27.50 -1.66
CA LYS A 568 0.87 -26.53 -0.73
C LYS A 568 0.03 -25.49 -1.49
N SER A 569 -1.17 -25.24 -0.97
CA SER A 569 -2.13 -24.25 -1.49
C SER A 569 -2.76 -24.57 -2.85
N CYS A 570 -2.53 -25.76 -3.41
CA CYS A 570 -3.25 -26.26 -4.59
C CYS A 570 -4.47 -27.10 -4.20
N ALA A 571 -5.28 -27.51 -5.18
CA ALA A 571 -6.45 -28.35 -4.96
C ALA A 571 -6.08 -29.70 -4.29
N SER A 572 -7.06 -30.29 -3.59
CA SER A 572 -6.91 -31.63 -3.03
C SER A 572 -6.89 -32.70 -4.11
N PHE A 573 -6.14 -33.75 -3.84
CA PHE A 573 -6.15 -35.02 -4.55
C PHE A 573 -6.92 -36.05 -3.73
N GLU A 574 -8.13 -36.38 -4.15
CA GLU A 574 -8.97 -37.35 -3.45
C GLU A 574 -8.54 -38.79 -3.75
N VAL A 575 -8.45 -39.62 -2.71
CA VAL A 575 -8.05 -41.02 -2.80
C VAL A 575 -8.91 -41.89 -1.88
N THR A 576 -9.02 -43.18 -2.22
CA THR A 576 -9.74 -44.17 -1.42
C THR A 576 -8.84 -44.89 -0.42
N GLU A 577 -7.56 -45.02 -0.74
CA GLU A 577 -6.51 -45.58 0.12
C GLU A 577 -5.18 -44.89 -0.20
N TRP A 578 -4.26 -44.80 0.76
CA TRP A 578 -2.96 -44.18 0.52
C TRP A 578 -1.85 -44.69 1.45
N PRO A 579 -0.60 -44.86 0.97
CA PRO A 579 0.52 -45.25 1.82
C PRO A 579 0.87 -44.18 2.86
N LEU A 580 1.32 -44.64 4.03
CA LEU A 580 1.90 -43.79 5.07
C LEU A 580 3.42 -43.77 4.91
N GLY A 581 3.99 -42.57 4.91
CA GLY A 581 5.43 -42.32 5.04
C GLY A 581 5.80 -41.81 6.44
N PRO A 582 7.07 -41.48 6.68
CA PRO A 582 7.57 -41.02 7.98
C PRO A 582 6.92 -39.74 8.53
N GLN A 583 6.26 -38.96 7.66
CA GLN A 583 5.64 -37.67 7.99
C GLN A 583 4.10 -37.69 7.92
N GLY A 584 3.48 -38.86 7.74
CA GLY A 584 2.03 -39.01 7.55
C GLY A 584 1.69 -39.62 6.20
N LEU A 585 0.64 -39.13 5.52
CA LEU A 585 0.31 -39.57 4.16
C LEU A 585 1.50 -39.31 3.22
N LEU A 586 1.96 -40.34 2.51
CA LEU A 586 3.13 -40.24 1.64
C LEU A 586 2.94 -39.13 0.60
N TYR A 587 3.96 -38.30 0.35
CA TYR A 587 3.89 -37.19 -0.59
C TYR A 587 2.92 -36.04 -0.24
N ASP A 588 2.29 -36.05 0.95
CA ASP A 588 1.47 -34.92 1.41
C ASP A 588 2.34 -33.71 1.78
N ARG A 589 1.97 -32.53 1.27
CA ARG A 589 2.61 -31.22 1.54
C ARG A 589 4.12 -31.14 1.28
N LEU A 590 4.66 -31.96 0.37
CA LEU A 590 6.08 -31.96 0.05
C LEU A 590 6.50 -30.89 -0.96
N TRP A 591 5.58 -30.37 -1.76
CA TRP A 591 5.88 -29.33 -2.75
C TRP A 591 5.24 -27.99 -2.38
N MET A 592 5.83 -26.92 -2.88
CA MET A 592 5.26 -25.58 -2.81
C MET A 592 5.68 -24.78 -4.04
N VAL A 593 4.82 -23.83 -4.44
CA VAL A 593 5.16 -22.86 -5.48
C VAL A 593 5.81 -21.65 -4.81
N VAL A 594 6.93 -21.16 -5.36
CA VAL A 594 7.62 -19.94 -4.92
C VAL A 594 7.73 -18.93 -6.05
N ASN A 595 7.85 -17.65 -5.71
CA ASN A 595 8.26 -16.63 -6.69
C ASN A 595 9.78 -16.65 -6.94
N GLU A 596 10.25 -15.79 -7.85
CA GLU A 596 11.68 -15.61 -8.16
C GLU A 596 12.58 -15.31 -6.94
N ASN A 597 12.00 -14.73 -5.89
CA ASN A 597 12.70 -14.41 -4.63
C ASN A 597 12.68 -15.58 -3.62
N GLY A 598 12.18 -16.76 -4.00
CA GLY A 598 12.10 -17.95 -3.14
C GLY A 598 11.01 -17.89 -2.05
N VAL A 599 10.08 -16.93 -2.15
CA VAL A 599 8.97 -16.77 -1.20
C VAL A 599 7.82 -17.67 -1.59
N CYS A 600 7.36 -18.52 -0.66
CA CYS A 600 6.21 -19.40 -0.84
C CYS A 600 4.95 -18.60 -1.19
N LEU A 601 4.34 -18.97 -2.33
CA LEU A 601 3.00 -18.55 -2.67
C LEU A 601 2.02 -19.36 -1.83
N SER A 602 0.99 -18.69 -1.31
CA SER A 602 -0.11 -19.32 -0.59
C SER A 602 -1.41 -18.95 -1.26
N GLN A 603 -2.45 -19.76 -1.07
CA GLN A 603 -3.78 -19.48 -1.65
C GLN A 603 -4.35 -18.13 -1.17
N LYS A 604 -3.92 -17.66 0.01
CA LYS A 604 -4.25 -16.32 0.53
C LYS A 604 -3.68 -15.18 -0.31
N ARG A 605 -2.52 -15.40 -0.94
CA ARG A 605 -1.82 -14.40 -1.78
C ARG A 605 -1.99 -14.66 -3.28
N GLU A 606 -2.22 -15.91 -3.66
CA GLU A 606 -2.43 -16.35 -5.02
C GLU A 606 -3.58 -17.37 -5.05
N PRO A 607 -4.84 -16.91 -5.09
CA PRO A 607 -6.00 -17.79 -5.08
C PRO A 607 -6.04 -18.74 -6.28
N LYS A 608 -5.46 -18.37 -7.45
CA LYS A 608 -5.45 -19.24 -8.63
C LYS A 608 -4.73 -20.57 -8.41
N LEU A 609 -3.89 -20.68 -7.38
CA LEU A 609 -3.30 -21.97 -6.99
C LEU A 609 -4.35 -23.07 -6.77
N CYS A 610 -5.57 -22.71 -6.31
CA CYS A 610 -6.64 -23.68 -6.10
C CYS A 610 -7.19 -24.31 -7.40
N LEU A 611 -6.90 -23.71 -8.55
CA LEU A 611 -7.27 -24.23 -9.86
C LEU A 611 -6.27 -25.26 -10.39
N ILE A 612 -5.10 -25.37 -9.76
CA ILE A 612 -4.09 -26.38 -10.05
C ILE A 612 -4.49 -27.65 -9.30
N GLN A 613 -4.68 -28.74 -10.03
CA GLN A 613 -5.04 -30.06 -9.55
C GLN A 613 -3.81 -30.98 -9.59
N PRO A 614 -3.15 -31.22 -8.44
CA PRO A 614 -2.04 -32.15 -8.34
C PRO A 614 -2.57 -33.59 -8.29
N VAL A 615 -1.91 -34.51 -8.99
CA VAL A 615 -2.20 -35.95 -8.96
C VAL A 615 -0.89 -36.69 -8.79
N VAL A 616 -0.76 -37.47 -7.72
CA VAL A 616 0.42 -38.30 -7.48
C VAL A 616 0.22 -39.66 -8.12
N CYS A 617 1.04 -39.99 -9.12
CA CYS A 617 1.04 -41.27 -9.81
C CYS A 617 2.19 -42.14 -9.28
N LEU A 618 1.94 -42.95 -8.26
CA LEU A 618 2.95 -43.82 -7.63
C LEU A 618 3.59 -44.79 -8.64
N ALA A 619 2.78 -45.43 -9.49
CA ALA A 619 3.26 -46.40 -10.47
C ALA A 619 4.20 -45.79 -11.54
N ALA A 620 3.99 -44.52 -11.88
CA ALA A 620 4.81 -43.79 -12.83
C ALA A 620 5.98 -43.04 -12.16
N ASN A 621 6.03 -43.02 -10.83
CA ASN A 621 6.93 -42.20 -10.03
C ASN A 621 6.87 -40.69 -10.37
N THR A 622 5.68 -40.17 -10.63
CA THR A 622 5.48 -38.77 -11.07
C THR A 622 4.38 -38.02 -10.34
N LEU A 623 4.58 -36.73 -10.10
CA LEU A 623 3.55 -35.76 -9.75
C LEU A 623 3.08 -35.07 -11.03
N LYS A 624 1.80 -35.25 -11.38
CA LYS A 624 1.15 -34.57 -12.50
C LYS A 624 0.42 -33.34 -11.98
N LEU A 625 0.61 -32.18 -12.61
CA LEU A 625 -0.15 -30.95 -12.33
C LEU A 625 -1.06 -30.66 -13.52
N GLN A 626 -2.34 -30.45 -13.24
CA GLN A 626 -3.36 -30.22 -14.26
C GLN A 626 -4.17 -28.97 -13.93
N ILE A 627 -4.56 -28.22 -14.96
CA ILE A 627 -5.53 -27.13 -14.87
C ILE A 627 -6.63 -27.45 -15.87
N SER A 628 -7.89 -27.19 -15.50
CA SER A 628 -9.02 -27.37 -16.42
C SER A 628 -8.83 -26.53 -17.69
N GLY A 629 -8.67 -27.21 -18.84
CA GLY A 629 -8.52 -26.54 -20.14
C GLY A 629 -7.08 -26.30 -20.61
N SER A 630 -6.06 -26.80 -19.91
CA SER A 630 -4.64 -26.70 -20.33
C SER A 630 -3.96 -28.07 -20.36
N GLU A 631 -2.87 -28.20 -21.13
CA GLU A 631 -2.04 -29.41 -21.10
C GLU A 631 -1.43 -29.60 -19.72
N ALA A 632 -1.43 -30.84 -19.23
CA ALA A 632 -0.89 -31.17 -17.93
C ALA A 632 0.64 -31.33 -17.98
N ILE A 633 1.33 -30.89 -16.94
CA ILE A 633 2.77 -31.07 -16.79
C ILE A 633 3.09 -32.14 -15.75
N THR A 634 4.20 -32.84 -15.95
CA THR A 634 4.61 -33.95 -15.09
C THR A 634 6.01 -33.71 -14.55
N VAL A 635 6.19 -33.88 -13.24
CA VAL A 635 7.50 -33.81 -12.58
C VAL A 635 7.81 -35.13 -11.86
N PRO A 636 9.07 -35.59 -11.81
CA PRO A 636 9.43 -36.79 -11.06
C PRO A 636 9.13 -36.62 -9.56
N LEU A 637 8.58 -37.65 -8.90
CA LEU A 637 8.41 -37.64 -7.44
C LEU A 637 9.77 -37.62 -6.73
N ASP A 638 10.74 -38.35 -7.28
CA ASP A 638 12.11 -38.43 -6.79
C ASP A 638 13.10 -38.05 -7.91
N PRO A 639 13.50 -36.76 -7.98
CA PRO A 639 14.47 -36.32 -8.98
C PRO A 639 15.84 -36.94 -8.68
N SER A 640 16.46 -37.52 -9.70
CA SER A 640 17.83 -38.05 -9.60
C SER A 640 18.80 -36.93 -9.23
N LEU A 641 19.53 -37.09 -8.12
CA LEU A 641 20.48 -36.11 -7.57
C LEU A 641 21.70 -35.83 -8.47
N GLU A 642 21.81 -36.47 -9.63
CA GLU A 642 22.99 -36.39 -10.50
C GLU A 642 22.96 -35.26 -11.55
N LYS A 643 21.83 -34.54 -11.75
CA LYS A 643 21.69 -33.58 -12.87
C LYS A 643 20.97 -32.26 -12.60
N SER A 644 20.68 -31.86 -11.36
CA SER A 644 20.10 -30.54 -11.09
C SER A 644 21.15 -29.55 -10.59
N ASP A 645 21.24 -28.39 -11.24
CA ASP A 645 21.91 -27.21 -10.70
C ASP A 645 21.32 -26.93 -9.31
N LEU A 646 22.10 -27.27 -8.28
CA LEU A 646 21.72 -27.20 -6.87
C LEU A 646 21.52 -25.75 -6.41
N ARG A 647 20.38 -25.14 -6.75
CA ARG A 647 19.90 -23.92 -6.11
C ARG A 647 19.23 -24.28 -4.79
N THR A 648 20.04 -24.50 -3.76
CA THR A 648 19.56 -24.66 -2.39
C THR A 648 19.00 -23.31 -1.90
N SER A 649 17.69 -23.11 -2.04
CA SER A 649 17.00 -21.90 -1.57
C SER A 649 16.43 -22.15 -0.18
N GLN A 650 16.83 -21.35 0.80
CA GLN A 650 16.22 -21.37 2.13
C GLN A 650 14.85 -20.68 2.04
N SER A 651 13.75 -21.45 2.05
CA SER A 651 12.40 -20.86 2.13
C SER A 651 11.86 -20.93 3.57
N LYS A 652 11.11 -19.91 3.98
CA LYS A 652 10.42 -19.86 5.28
C LYS A 652 9.06 -20.54 5.16
N VAL A 653 8.88 -21.67 5.82
CA VAL A 653 7.59 -22.35 5.95
C VAL A 653 7.13 -22.21 7.40
N CYS A 654 6.09 -21.41 7.66
CA CYS A 654 5.55 -21.21 9.01
C CYS A 654 6.59 -20.79 10.07
N GLY A 655 7.64 -20.06 9.65
CA GLY A 655 8.74 -19.61 10.53
C GLY A 655 10.01 -20.47 10.45
N ASP A 656 9.92 -21.70 9.95
CA ASP A 656 11.04 -22.63 9.87
C ASP A 656 11.80 -22.51 8.55
N ARG A 657 13.12 -22.67 8.59
CA ARG A 657 13.99 -22.73 7.40
C ARG A 657 14.01 -24.17 6.88
N VAL A 658 13.54 -24.39 5.65
CA VAL A 658 13.50 -25.72 5.02
C VAL A 658 14.45 -25.74 3.82
N GLN A 659 15.22 -26.82 3.67
CA GLN A 659 16.01 -27.07 2.46
C GLN A 659 15.10 -27.63 1.36
N THR A 660 15.17 -27.03 0.17
CA THR A 660 14.33 -27.41 -0.96
C THR A 660 15.15 -27.67 -2.23
N VAL A 661 14.54 -28.39 -3.16
CA VAL A 661 15.08 -28.72 -4.48
C VAL A 661 14.14 -28.16 -5.54
N ASP A 662 14.73 -27.53 -6.56
CA ASP A 662 14.01 -27.00 -7.71
C ASP A 662 13.52 -28.12 -8.63
N CYS A 663 12.28 -28.05 -9.10
CA CYS A 663 11.67 -29.08 -9.95
C CYS A 663 11.88 -28.85 -11.46
N GLY A 664 12.62 -27.81 -11.87
CA GLY A 664 13.07 -27.61 -13.25
C GLY A 664 12.36 -26.48 -14.02
N GLU A 665 12.91 -26.13 -15.19
CA GLU A 665 12.45 -24.99 -15.99
C GLU A 665 11.09 -25.22 -16.67
N GLU A 666 10.77 -26.46 -17.06
CA GLU A 666 9.50 -26.76 -17.75
C GLU A 666 8.30 -26.48 -16.84
N VAL A 667 8.33 -27.00 -15.60
CA VAL A 667 7.26 -26.74 -14.61
C VAL A 667 7.25 -25.30 -14.15
N SER A 668 8.42 -24.63 -14.10
CA SER A 668 8.53 -23.21 -13.85
C SER A 668 7.83 -22.38 -14.93
N ALA A 669 8.07 -22.67 -16.20
CA ALA A 669 7.44 -21.98 -17.33
C ALA A 669 5.93 -22.19 -17.34
N TRP A 670 5.47 -23.43 -17.17
CA TRP A 670 4.05 -23.79 -17.12
C TRP A 670 3.31 -23.07 -15.97
N LEU A 671 3.89 -23.07 -14.77
CA LEU A 671 3.32 -22.35 -13.63
C LEU A 671 3.34 -20.83 -13.87
N SER A 672 4.43 -20.31 -14.45
CA SER A 672 4.60 -18.87 -14.66
C SER A 672 3.65 -18.31 -15.70
N GLU A 673 3.37 -19.08 -16.75
CA GLU A 673 2.38 -18.76 -17.77
C GLU A 673 0.97 -18.71 -17.15
N PHE A 674 0.59 -19.74 -16.39
CA PHE A 674 -0.73 -19.80 -15.78
C PHE A 674 -0.96 -18.71 -14.71
N LEU A 675 0.02 -18.51 -13.83
CA LEU A 675 -0.07 -17.51 -12.76
C LEU A 675 0.23 -16.08 -13.24
N GLY A 676 0.70 -15.93 -14.48
CA GLY A 676 1.05 -14.63 -15.09
C GLY A 676 2.26 -13.97 -14.45
N LYS A 677 3.12 -14.72 -13.74
CA LYS A 677 4.31 -14.21 -13.05
C LYS A 677 5.39 -15.27 -12.87
N PRO A 678 6.69 -14.89 -12.85
CA PRO A 678 7.78 -15.83 -12.62
C PRO A 678 7.61 -16.59 -11.30
N CYS A 679 7.47 -17.90 -11.40
CA CYS A 679 7.33 -18.79 -10.26
C CYS A 679 7.90 -20.18 -10.55
N ARG A 680 8.27 -20.88 -9.49
CA ARG A 680 8.95 -22.17 -9.55
C ARG A 680 8.30 -23.15 -8.60
N LEU A 681 8.27 -24.42 -8.98
CA LEU A 681 7.91 -25.50 -8.07
C LEU A 681 9.15 -25.96 -7.33
N ILE A 682 9.09 -25.97 -6.01
CA ILE A 682 10.15 -26.51 -5.17
C ILE A 682 9.62 -27.65 -4.30
N ARG A 683 10.47 -28.64 -4.07
CA ARG A 683 10.20 -29.81 -3.23
C ARG A 683 11.03 -29.74 -1.95
N GLN A 684 10.43 -30.07 -0.81
CA GLN A 684 11.14 -30.28 0.45
C GLN A 684 12.06 -31.51 0.38
N ARG A 685 13.28 -31.41 0.93
CA ARG A 685 14.18 -32.57 0.99
C ARG A 685 13.67 -33.67 1.93
N PRO A 686 13.83 -34.96 1.59
CA PRO A 686 13.40 -36.08 2.42
C PRO A 686 14.06 -36.14 3.80
N GLU A 687 15.29 -35.62 3.98
CA GLU A 687 16.03 -35.73 5.25
C GLU A 687 15.58 -34.75 6.36
N PHE A 688 14.58 -33.89 6.10
CA PHE A 688 14.13 -32.92 7.10
C PHE A 688 13.10 -33.53 8.07
N LEU A 689 13.51 -33.77 9.33
CA LEU A 689 12.64 -34.12 10.45
C LEU A 689 12.26 -32.85 11.23
N ARG A 690 10.97 -32.68 11.55
CA ARG A 690 10.47 -31.57 12.37
C ARG A 690 10.66 -31.89 13.85
N ASP A 691 11.42 -31.08 14.58
CA ASP A 691 11.46 -31.15 16.05
C ASP A 691 10.14 -30.62 16.63
N MET A 692 9.21 -31.52 16.97
CA MET A 692 8.00 -31.15 17.70
C MET A 692 8.34 -30.96 19.19
N LYS A 693 8.32 -29.72 19.69
CA LYS A 693 8.37 -29.44 21.13
C LYS A 693 7.06 -29.90 21.78
N PHE A 694 7.09 -31.01 22.51
CA PHE A 694 5.99 -31.39 23.41
C PHE A 694 5.85 -30.33 24.51
N GLY A 695 4.65 -29.74 24.62
CA GLY A 695 4.30 -28.88 25.74
C GLY A 695 4.27 -29.69 27.03
N GLN A 696 4.93 -29.20 28.09
CA GLN A 696 4.91 -29.82 29.41
C GLN A 696 3.48 -29.81 29.99
N GLY A 697 2.82 -30.96 29.98
CA GLY A 697 1.59 -31.24 30.73
C GLY A 697 1.88 -32.24 31.86
N LYS A 698 1.40 -31.93 33.08
CA LYS A 698 1.67 -32.67 34.32
C LYS A 698 1.19 -34.14 34.29
N GLY A 699 2.13 -35.03 34.56
CA GLY A 699 2.04 -36.33 35.25
C GLY A 699 0.78 -37.19 35.12
N ILE A 700 0.89 -38.29 34.35
CA ILE A 700 0.41 -39.64 34.73
C ILE A 700 1.44 -40.64 34.17
N GLN A 701 2.04 -41.46 35.05
CA GLN A 701 2.79 -42.65 34.67
C GLN A 701 1.77 -43.74 34.32
N ASP A 702 1.79 -44.24 33.09
CA ASP A 702 1.70 -45.67 32.78
C ASP A 702 1.98 -45.94 31.29
N ASN A 703 2.74 -47.00 31.04
CA ASN A 703 3.27 -47.44 29.75
C ASN A 703 2.17 -48.03 28.85
N VAL A 704 1.78 -47.31 27.78
CA VAL A 704 1.31 -47.92 26.51
C VAL A 704 1.79 -47.05 25.35
N SER A 705 2.62 -47.61 24.48
CA SER A 705 3.10 -46.94 23.25
C SER A 705 2.01 -46.97 22.17
N ILE A 706 1.39 -45.83 21.91
CA ILE A 706 0.51 -45.61 20.74
C ILE A 706 1.18 -44.53 19.87
N PRO A 707 1.36 -44.73 18.55
CA PRO A 707 1.91 -43.70 17.68
C PRO A 707 0.95 -42.51 17.62
N PRO A 708 1.45 -41.25 17.69
CA PRO A 708 0.59 -40.08 17.73
C PRO A 708 -0.05 -39.87 16.35
N ILE A 709 -1.35 -40.14 16.27
CA ILE A 709 -2.24 -39.58 15.26
C ILE A 709 -2.18 -38.06 15.44
N GLY A 710 -1.58 -37.36 14.49
CA GLY A 710 -1.53 -35.91 14.49
C GLY A 710 -2.94 -35.35 14.53
N MET A 711 -3.30 -34.70 15.65
CA MET A 711 -4.37 -33.70 15.67
C MET A 711 -3.94 -32.55 14.78
N ASN A 712 -4.19 -32.68 13.48
CA ASN A 712 -4.27 -31.53 12.61
C ASN A 712 -5.51 -30.74 13.03
N HIS A 713 -5.29 -29.47 13.39
CA HIS A 713 -6.34 -28.47 13.34
C HIS A 713 -7.08 -28.62 12.01
N ILE A 714 -8.31 -29.11 12.09
CA ILE A 714 -9.31 -28.98 11.04
C ILE A 714 -9.63 -27.50 10.98
N GLN A 715 -8.79 -26.74 10.26
CA GLN A 715 -9.24 -25.54 9.57
C GLN A 715 -9.79 -26.04 8.24
N GLN A 716 -11.11 -26.20 8.19
CA GLN A 716 -11.84 -26.14 6.93
C GLN A 716 -11.55 -24.76 6.31
N GLU A 717 -10.84 -24.74 5.18
CA GLU A 717 -10.83 -23.61 4.23
C GLU A 717 -11.86 -23.90 3.13
#